data_AF-A0AAN0MAV0-F1
#
_entry.id   AF-A0AAN0MAV0-F1
#
_cell.length_a   1.000
_cell.length_b   1.000
_cell.length_c   1.000
_cell.angle_alpha   90.00
_cell.angle_beta   90.00
_cell.angle_gamma   90.00
#
_symmetry.space_group_name_H-M   'P 1'
#
loop_
_entity.id
_entity.type
_entity.pdbx_description
1 polymer ?
#
loop_
_entity_poly.entity_id
_entity_poly.type
_entity_poly.pdbx_seq_one_letter_code
_entity_poly.pdbx_strand_id
1 'polypeptide(L)'
;MTVPEVSPAVHGRGERKQITAVFIDVVGFSDIASTADAEDLEVWLEDYYEQSRQIVEAHDGEVTEYLGDGVVALFGLSQADELTAPKAVNAAIKAVTEINTGYQGKISVQLRAGVATGEVAVRANRGGSLPRATGMVTTLAQRIQERATPGTVMIAESTKLLLRGGLAIKAVPDQQLKGFAEAQTLYQPSHTSAVAQEAEASSFFVGRRAELDRIAANNRPSLIIGQAGMGKTALTQKVAAGADAVTTIAADGVHTRASYQPFNDWLIARMGGGLPSFDDIKKKFPTLDLDTQRALALSLGLPDGQRLLAEKSNVAVKALIENSFWQAIQIAHPKGLLIVEDLHWLDNASFGVLVAILNSADPAVHQILMTSREDTKISKYLEGLPIDMIPLDKMDDADARSMLAALSNGAVAEDKQAALIEKAAGVPLFLSQLFQRSLTEEGEDGAIPGSLMDLLAAQIDATGPSKQVLQCGAVIGRNFDLPTLRAIASEHEPLIPHLDKACARGVLDQESTDTWTFSHALLHQAAYQGLLRRTRIAYHSDIASYLQEHRADAVHRNPTILADHLSLAQQHVPAVQNYLAVSQWALFQGAFDDAEAHVLAALSLCEEAPDDVDMTDLEIACHTALGSIHVQTMGFTADPAKQAFEEVERLATTKAKYSAANCPAFYGSFSHAILSGDRAGAVRFGNMFLDTLANVPDADEDSEIRIGSYNVQVALNFYSGNFQQQFKDFAALREVYDITKHGAMITNYGVDIFAAAQMFEPVGRAIVGDTHLVDPLSAETDEHQVKLNIPVMEPYAKIWGAVPLYYAGQTDRAIARVKEGIATAHSQTAAFWQITGAAWLNVMDPAQSETDEGLAGFDTVIKTHEAVGALVGLPYFRAHYAVALARHDRFEEAYQSSYRAVRECEASGLHCWFPKCCACTQRSARCPAVLMMQTSMSPGQLTWPRNRAPCYGACGRCWISTRLALITPPPCVTSVTRCPNRHHPGTCASPSHPGCGMTPEKLLSYNLPLFDGVREADLDGITLSVSEHKLTPWQTVFDQQDASYDLYFLLSGAILAVFWTAEGKEIVFSRFPEGAFFGELAALDGIPRSLAVFAKTDARVLTMNRQCFLQLFNDVPLIRQRIVNQLVARIRTLTERSMEMTTMSVEQRVATYLIRLAAEHGKLNRGGVIENAPTHAEIAGTIGANREMVSRSISKLAKRGAIKPSRQRIEICDPEGLSDGFS
;
A
#
# COMPACT_ATOMS: atom_id res chain seq x y z
N MET A 1 16.34 -32.81 -17.40
CA MET A 1 15.39 -33.82 -17.95
C MET A 1 14.65 -33.18 -19.10
N THR A 2 14.38 -33.92 -20.18
CA THR A 2 13.62 -33.40 -21.34
C THR A 2 12.15 -33.22 -20.98
N VAL A 3 11.68 -31.96 -21.01
CA VAL A 3 10.26 -31.61 -20.88
C VAL A 3 9.52 -32.04 -22.16
N PRO A 4 8.35 -32.68 -22.08
CA PRO A 4 7.60 -33.09 -23.27
C PRO A 4 6.97 -31.88 -23.97
N GLU A 5 7.08 -31.82 -25.31
CA GLU A 5 6.33 -30.87 -26.13
C GLU A 5 4.82 -31.11 -25.99
N VAL A 6 4.12 -30.17 -25.36
CA VAL A 6 2.66 -30.12 -25.38
C VAL A 6 2.24 -29.19 -26.51
N SER A 7 1.86 -29.75 -27.66
CA SER A 7 1.28 -28.96 -28.75
C SER A 7 0.07 -28.16 -28.24
N PRO A 8 -0.05 -26.86 -28.58
CA PRO A 8 -1.13 -26.02 -28.07
C PRO A 8 -2.48 -26.54 -28.58
N ALA A 9 -3.27 -27.09 -27.65
CA ALA A 9 -4.61 -27.57 -27.95
C ALA A 9 -5.50 -26.38 -28.29
N VAL A 10 -5.99 -26.30 -29.54
CA VAL A 10 -6.87 -25.23 -30.02
C VAL A 10 -8.15 -25.17 -29.18
N HIS A 11 -8.16 -24.29 -28.19
CA HIS A 11 -9.28 -24.12 -27.26
C HIS A 11 -10.39 -23.28 -27.88
N GLY A 12 -11.61 -23.81 -27.86
CA GLY A 12 -12.79 -23.10 -28.36
C GLY A 12 -13.03 -21.83 -27.54
N ARG A 13 -13.03 -20.68 -28.22
CA ARG A 13 -13.22 -19.37 -27.60
C ARG A 13 -14.63 -19.27 -27.00
N GLY A 14 -14.68 -18.83 -25.76
CA GLY A 14 -15.90 -18.44 -25.09
C GLY A 14 -15.81 -16.98 -24.66
N GLU A 15 -16.96 -16.35 -24.51
CA GLU A 15 -17.11 -14.95 -24.15
C GLU A 15 -18.16 -14.81 -23.03
N ARG A 16 -18.02 -13.78 -22.19
CA ARG A 16 -19.14 -13.34 -21.35
C ARG A 16 -19.98 -12.36 -22.16
N LYS A 17 -21.27 -12.64 -22.22
CA LYS A 17 -22.28 -11.75 -22.85
C LYS A 17 -23.48 -11.64 -21.92
N GLN A 18 -24.11 -10.47 -21.94
CA GLN A 18 -25.46 -10.30 -21.41
C GLN A 18 -26.44 -10.68 -22.53
N ILE A 19 -27.33 -11.63 -22.28
CA ILE A 19 -28.35 -12.07 -23.24
C ILE A 19 -29.74 -12.01 -22.62
N THR A 20 -30.77 -11.94 -23.47
CA THR A 20 -32.17 -12.10 -23.03
C THR A 20 -32.75 -13.40 -23.56
N ALA A 21 -33.23 -14.25 -22.65
CA ALA A 21 -33.89 -15.51 -22.95
C ALA A 21 -35.42 -15.34 -22.90
N VAL A 22 -36.11 -15.90 -23.89
CA VAL A 22 -37.57 -16.00 -23.98
C VAL A 22 -37.96 -17.47 -23.93
N PHE A 23 -38.95 -17.80 -23.11
CA PHE A 23 -39.61 -19.11 -23.08
C PHE A 23 -41.10 -18.92 -23.41
N ILE A 24 -41.57 -19.50 -24.50
CA ILE A 24 -42.98 -19.49 -24.93
C ILE A 24 -43.57 -20.87 -24.64
N ASP A 25 -44.79 -20.94 -24.11
CA ASP A 25 -45.42 -22.17 -23.60
C ASP A 25 -46.90 -22.27 -23.98
N VAL A 26 -47.36 -23.49 -24.30
CA VAL A 26 -48.77 -23.78 -24.65
C VAL A 26 -49.58 -24.11 -23.40
N VAL A 27 -50.61 -23.32 -23.10
CA VAL A 27 -51.45 -23.56 -21.93
C VAL A 27 -52.33 -24.79 -22.13
N GLY A 28 -52.19 -25.79 -21.26
CA GLY A 28 -53.05 -26.98 -21.22
C GLY A 28 -52.66 -28.09 -22.20
N PHE A 29 -51.44 -28.08 -22.74
CA PHE A 29 -50.99 -29.05 -23.74
C PHE A 29 -51.19 -30.52 -23.33
N SER A 30 -50.98 -30.89 -22.07
CA SER A 30 -51.16 -32.28 -21.61
C SER A 30 -52.58 -32.82 -21.79
N ASP A 31 -53.61 -31.98 -21.66
CA ASP A 31 -55.00 -32.39 -21.86
C ASP A 31 -55.28 -32.57 -23.37
N ILE A 32 -54.74 -31.69 -24.21
CA ILE A 32 -54.80 -31.79 -25.68
C ILE A 32 -54.09 -33.08 -26.14
N ALA A 33 -52.85 -33.29 -25.72
CA ALA A 33 -52.04 -34.46 -26.07
C ALA A 33 -52.64 -35.80 -25.57
N SER A 34 -53.46 -35.78 -24.52
CA SER A 34 -54.17 -36.98 -24.03
C SER A 34 -55.41 -37.36 -24.85
N THR A 35 -55.88 -36.47 -25.73
CA THR A 35 -57.13 -36.63 -26.51
C THR A 35 -56.95 -36.46 -28.03
N ALA A 36 -55.80 -35.94 -28.46
CA ALA A 36 -55.37 -35.82 -29.85
C ALA A 36 -54.92 -37.16 -30.45
N ASP A 37 -54.98 -37.27 -31.78
CA ASP A 37 -54.21 -38.29 -32.50
C ASP A 37 -52.74 -37.83 -32.60
N ALA A 38 -51.79 -38.77 -32.61
CA ALA A 38 -50.37 -38.45 -32.60
C ALA A 38 -49.90 -37.76 -33.90
N GLU A 39 -50.43 -38.16 -35.06
CA GLU A 39 -50.06 -37.55 -36.35
C GLU A 39 -50.65 -36.14 -36.48
N ASP A 40 -51.92 -35.94 -36.07
CA ASP A 40 -52.56 -34.62 -36.02
C ASP A 40 -51.85 -33.66 -35.05
N LEU A 41 -51.33 -34.17 -33.91
CA LEU A 41 -50.61 -33.39 -32.91
C LEU A 41 -49.21 -32.99 -33.39
N GLU A 42 -48.52 -33.87 -34.11
CA GLU A 42 -47.20 -33.60 -34.69
C GLU A 42 -47.28 -32.48 -35.73
N VAL A 43 -48.20 -32.58 -36.70
CA VAL A 43 -48.45 -31.52 -37.71
C VAL A 43 -48.82 -30.18 -37.06
N TRP A 44 -49.65 -30.21 -36.02
CA TRP A 44 -50.02 -28.99 -35.29
C TRP A 44 -48.84 -28.35 -34.53
N LEU A 45 -47.95 -29.17 -33.97
CA LEU A 45 -46.73 -28.68 -33.31
C LEU A 45 -45.74 -28.10 -34.32
N GLU A 46 -45.59 -28.68 -35.51
CA GLU A 46 -44.76 -28.10 -36.58
C GLU A 46 -45.26 -26.70 -36.98
N ASP A 47 -46.57 -26.52 -37.18
CA ASP A 47 -47.19 -25.20 -37.46
C ASP A 47 -46.96 -24.17 -36.34
N TYR A 48 -47.00 -24.61 -35.07
CA TYR A 48 -46.70 -23.76 -33.89
C TYR A 48 -45.22 -23.36 -33.81
N TYR A 49 -44.32 -24.32 -34.03
CA TYR A 49 -42.87 -24.09 -34.01
C TYR A 49 -42.45 -23.14 -35.13
N GLU A 50 -42.96 -23.32 -36.34
CA GLU A 50 -42.65 -22.47 -37.49
C GLU A 50 -43.16 -21.03 -37.30
N GLN A 51 -44.39 -20.83 -36.78
CA GLN A 51 -44.89 -19.49 -36.46
C GLN A 51 -44.11 -18.82 -35.32
N SER A 52 -43.75 -19.57 -34.28
CA SER A 52 -42.92 -19.07 -33.18
C SER A 52 -41.54 -18.65 -33.67
N ARG A 53 -40.94 -19.46 -34.54
CA ARG A 53 -39.67 -19.18 -35.19
C ARG A 53 -39.71 -17.92 -36.04
N GLN A 54 -40.69 -17.79 -36.93
CA GLN A 54 -40.86 -16.61 -37.78
C GLN A 54 -41.01 -15.32 -36.96
N ILE A 55 -41.72 -15.34 -35.84
CA ILE A 55 -41.85 -14.17 -34.96
C ILE A 55 -40.54 -13.86 -34.23
N VAL A 56 -39.82 -14.86 -33.74
CA VAL A 56 -38.53 -14.69 -33.03
C VAL A 56 -37.45 -14.17 -33.98
N GLU A 57 -37.26 -14.81 -35.13
CA GLU A 57 -36.24 -14.44 -36.13
C GLU A 57 -36.53 -13.06 -36.75
N ALA A 58 -37.80 -12.68 -36.91
CA ALA A 58 -38.20 -11.32 -37.34
C ALA A 58 -37.91 -10.20 -36.32
N HIS A 59 -37.46 -10.53 -35.10
CA HIS A 59 -36.99 -9.58 -34.08
C HIS A 59 -35.50 -9.80 -33.74
N ASP A 60 -34.73 -10.40 -34.63
CA ASP A 60 -33.30 -10.72 -34.46
C ASP A 60 -33.00 -11.67 -33.28
N GLY A 61 -33.96 -12.54 -32.93
CA GLY A 61 -33.77 -13.62 -31.97
C GLY A 61 -33.42 -14.95 -32.64
N GLU A 62 -32.76 -15.83 -31.90
CA GLU A 62 -32.35 -17.16 -32.34
C GLU A 62 -33.13 -18.24 -31.54
N VAL A 63 -33.94 -19.07 -32.21
CA VAL A 63 -34.60 -20.22 -31.55
C VAL A 63 -33.58 -21.33 -31.30
N THR A 64 -33.29 -21.62 -30.03
CA THR A 64 -32.22 -22.55 -29.64
C THR A 64 -32.69 -23.96 -29.32
N GLU A 65 -33.87 -24.11 -28.70
CA GLU A 65 -34.41 -25.41 -28.28
C GLU A 65 -35.94 -25.47 -28.45
N TYR A 66 -36.43 -26.63 -28.90
CA TYR A 66 -37.85 -27.00 -28.91
C TYR A 66 -38.08 -28.06 -27.82
N LEU A 67 -39.06 -27.83 -26.95
CA LEU A 67 -39.27 -28.59 -25.71
C LEU A 67 -40.73 -29.05 -25.56
N GLY A 68 -41.22 -29.82 -26.54
CA GLY A 68 -42.55 -30.46 -26.51
C GLY A 68 -43.69 -29.48 -26.76
N ASP A 69 -44.06 -28.70 -25.75
CA ASP A 69 -44.98 -27.57 -25.78
C ASP A 69 -44.26 -26.20 -25.69
N GLY A 70 -42.99 -26.21 -25.28
CA GLY A 70 -42.17 -25.01 -25.10
C GLY A 70 -41.28 -24.65 -26.30
N VAL A 71 -41.09 -23.35 -26.56
CA VAL A 71 -40.07 -22.80 -27.46
C VAL A 71 -39.11 -21.91 -26.68
N VAL A 72 -37.80 -22.16 -26.81
CA VAL A 72 -36.75 -21.36 -26.16
C VAL A 72 -35.97 -20.56 -27.20
N ALA A 73 -36.00 -19.24 -27.06
CA ALA A 73 -35.30 -18.30 -27.93
C ALA A 73 -34.33 -17.42 -27.15
N LEU A 74 -33.15 -17.13 -27.72
CA LEU A 74 -32.14 -16.25 -27.16
C LEU A 74 -31.92 -15.04 -28.06
N PHE A 75 -31.87 -13.86 -27.47
CA PHE A 75 -31.58 -12.59 -28.12
C PHE A 75 -30.24 -12.05 -27.57
N GLY A 76 -29.43 -11.43 -28.43
CA GLY A 76 -28.08 -10.95 -28.07
C GLY A 76 -26.96 -12.00 -28.17
N LEU A 77 -27.24 -13.17 -28.76
CA LEU A 77 -26.32 -14.31 -28.78
C LEU A 77 -25.22 -14.13 -29.84
N SER A 78 -25.57 -14.07 -31.13
CA SER A 78 -24.59 -13.89 -32.21
C SER A 78 -24.09 -12.45 -32.34
N GLN A 79 -24.97 -11.45 -32.15
CA GLN A 79 -24.63 -10.03 -32.14
C GLN A 79 -25.10 -9.37 -30.84
N ALA A 80 -24.28 -8.53 -30.24
CA ALA A 80 -24.67 -7.75 -29.07
C ALA A 80 -25.49 -6.53 -29.54
N ASP A 81 -26.72 -6.44 -29.07
CA ASP A 81 -27.65 -5.35 -29.41
C ASP A 81 -28.22 -4.78 -28.12
N GLU A 82 -28.14 -3.47 -27.92
CA GLU A 82 -28.70 -2.81 -26.74
C GLU A 82 -30.24 -2.89 -26.67
N LEU A 83 -30.90 -3.15 -27.80
CA LEU A 83 -32.34 -3.40 -27.90
C LEU A 83 -32.70 -4.88 -27.71
N THR A 84 -31.74 -5.75 -27.36
CA THR A 84 -31.96 -7.18 -27.07
C THR A 84 -33.14 -7.44 -26.14
N ALA A 85 -33.25 -6.71 -25.02
CA ALA A 85 -34.36 -6.89 -24.07
C ALA A 85 -35.71 -6.38 -24.62
N PRO A 86 -35.81 -5.16 -25.19
CA PRO A 86 -36.99 -4.72 -25.94
C PRO A 86 -37.44 -5.67 -27.05
N LYS A 87 -36.52 -6.13 -27.92
CA LYS A 87 -36.80 -7.05 -29.03
C LYS A 87 -37.34 -8.39 -28.53
N ALA A 88 -36.69 -8.98 -27.52
CA ALA A 88 -37.14 -10.22 -26.89
C ALA A 88 -38.55 -10.10 -26.28
N VAL A 89 -38.85 -9.00 -25.59
CA VAL A 89 -40.16 -8.77 -25.00
C VAL A 89 -41.23 -8.48 -26.05
N ASN A 90 -40.91 -7.71 -27.10
CA ASN A 90 -41.82 -7.46 -28.21
C ASN A 90 -42.14 -8.75 -28.99
N ALA A 91 -41.13 -9.59 -29.26
CA ALA A 91 -41.32 -10.90 -29.88
C ALA A 91 -42.20 -11.82 -29.00
N ALA A 92 -41.96 -11.85 -27.69
CA ALA A 92 -42.78 -12.61 -26.75
C ALA A 92 -44.24 -12.13 -26.70
N ILE A 93 -44.48 -10.81 -26.67
CA ILE A 93 -45.85 -10.26 -26.71
C ILE A 93 -46.51 -10.65 -28.03
N LYS A 94 -45.84 -10.40 -29.16
CA LYS A 94 -46.35 -10.69 -30.49
C LYS A 94 -46.70 -12.16 -30.67
N ALA A 95 -45.82 -13.07 -30.24
CA ALA A 95 -46.08 -14.51 -30.28
C ALA A 95 -47.34 -14.88 -29.48
N VAL A 96 -47.47 -14.35 -28.26
CA VAL A 96 -48.61 -14.64 -27.37
C VAL A 96 -49.92 -14.00 -27.85
N THR A 97 -49.88 -12.92 -28.65
CA THR A 97 -51.08 -12.26 -29.20
C THR A 97 -51.48 -12.70 -30.61
N GLU A 98 -50.54 -13.08 -31.47
CA GLU A 98 -50.79 -13.35 -32.89
C GLU A 98 -50.84 -14.85 -33.22
N ILE A 99 -50.14 -15.72 -32.49
CA ILE A 99 -50.20 -17.16 -32.73
C ILE A 99 -51.50 -17.72 -32.12
N ASN A 100 -52.44 -18.06 -32.99
CA ASN A 100 -53.72 -18.69 -32.65
C ASN A 100 -53.93 -19.96 -33.48
N THR A 101 -53.03 -20.93 -33.29
CA THR A 101 -53.10 -22.26 -33.90
C THR A 101 -54.18 -23.09 -33.21
N GLY A 102 -55.45 -22.89 -33.59
CA GLY A 102 -56.57 -23.64 -33.00
C GLY A 102 -56.59 -25.11 -33.42
N TYR A 103 -56.39 -26.04 -32.48
CA TYR A 103 -56.39 -27.49 -32.77
C TYR A 103 -57.77 -27.95 -33.31
N GLN A 104 -57.76 -28.52 -34.53
CA GLN A 104 -58.93 -28.88 -35.34
C GLN A 104 -60.06 -27.82 -35.41
N GLY A 105 -59.75 -26.53 -35.22
CA GLY A 105 -60.74 -25.44 -35.20
C GLY A 105 -61.78 -25.52 -34.08
N LYS A 106 -61.59 -26.40 -33.08
CA LYS A 106 -62.52 -26.63 -31.95
C LYS A 106 -61.96 -26.20 -30.60
N ILE A 107 -60.63 -26.16 -30.47
CA ILE A 107 -59.93 -25.76 -29.25
C ILE A 107 -59.21 -24.44 -29.53
N SER A 108 -59.57 -23.39 -28.79
CA SER A 108 -58.78 -22.15 -28.76
C SER A 108 -57.57 -22.41 -27.88
N VAL A 109 -56.39 -22.41 -28.50
CA VAL A 109 -55.12 -22.55 -27.79
C VAL A 109 -54.66 -21.16 -27.36
N GLN A 110 -54.17 -21.04 -26.14
CA GLN A 110 -53.59 -19.80 -25.62
C GLN A 110 -52.14 -20.05 -25.23
N LEU A 111 -51.26 -19.14 -25.65
CA LEU A 111 -49.87 -19.15 -25.26
C LEU A 111 -49.64 -18.28 -24.02
N ARG A 112 -48.49 -18.46 -23.39
CA ARG A 112 -47.93 -17.56 -22.38
C ARG A 112 -46.41 -17.52 -22.55
N ALA A 113 -45.76 -16.46 -22.08
CA ALA A 113 -44.30 -16.38 -22.18
C ALA A 113 -43.62 -15.77 -20.96
N GLY A 114 -42.38 -16.19 -20.73
CA GLY A 114 -41.48 -15.67 -19.71
C GLY A 114 -40.19 -15.13 -20.33
N VAL A 115 -39.76 -13.95 -19.91
CA VAL A 115 -38.54 -13.31 -20.43
C VAL A 115 -37.60 -12.96 -19.28
N ALA A 116 -36.31 -13.27 -19.43
CA ALA A 116 -35.28 -12.96 -18.45
C ALA A 116 -33.98 -12.51 -19.12
N THR A 117 -33.28 -11.55 -18.50
CA THR A 117 -31.99 -11.04 -18.99
C THR A 117 -30.90 -11.29 -17.95
N GLY A 118 -29.71 -11.67 -18.38
CA GLY A 118 -28.59 -11.96 -17.46
C GLY A 118 -27.30 -12.33 -18.18
N GLU A 119 -26.20 -12.40 -17.42
CA GLU A 119 -24.92 -12.86 -17.95
C GLU A 119 -24.95 -14.37 -18.25
N VAL A 120 -24.32 -14.73 -19.36
CA VAL A 120 -24.01 -16.11 -19.72
C VAL A 120 -22.55 -16.23 -20.19
N ALA A 121 -21.99 -17.41 -20.02
CA ALA A 121 -20.82 -17.82 -20.79
C ALA A 121 -21.30 -18.43 -22.11
N VAL A 122 -21.02 -17.78 -23.24
CA VAL A 122 -21.26 -18.33 -24.59
C VAL A 122 -20.03 -19.10 -25.02
N ARG A 123 -20.20 -20.28 -25.63
CA ARG A 123 -19.12 -21.00 -26.32
C ARG A 123 -19.50 -21.25 -27.77
N ALA A 124 -18.61 -20.91 -28.70
CA ALA A 124 -18.76 -21.26 -30.10
C ALA A 124 -18.67 -22.78 -30.28
N ASN A 125 -19.67 -23.38 -30.93
CA ASN A 125 -19.74 -24.82 -31.14
C ASN A 125 -19.14 -25.20 -32.51
N ARG A 126 -18.39 -26.32 -32.60
CA ARG A 126 -17.86 -26.80 -33.88
C ARG A 126 -18.91 -27.70 -34.56
N GLY A 127 -19.53 -27.21 -35.63
CA GLY A 127 -20.35 -28.04 -36.53
C GLY A 127 -21.79 -27.59 -36.75
N GLY A 128 -22.02 -26.31 -37.09
CA GLY A 128 -23.31 -25.87 -37.66
C GLY A 128 -24.53 -25.86 -36.73
N SER A 129 -24.35 -26.06 -35.43
CA SER A 129 -25.38 -25.82 -34.40
C SER A 129 -25.15 -24.48 -33.69
N LEU A 130 -26.23 -23.91 -33.17
CA LEU A 130 -26.23 -22.59 -32.50
C LEU A 130 -25.28 -22.56 -31.27
N PRO A 131 -24.76 -21.37 -30.89
CA PRO A 131 -23.85 -21.24 -29.74
C PRO A 131 -24.49 -21.69 -28.43
N ARG A 132 -23.76 -22.44 -27.60
CA ARG A 132 -24.30 -22.93 -26.33
C ARG A 132 -24.06 -21.92 -25.22
N ALA A 133 -25.11 -21.18 -24.85
CA ALA A 133 -25.10 -20.27 -23.70
C ALA A 133 -25.24 -21.06 -22.38
N THR A 134 -24.40 -20.74 -21.38
CA THR A 134 -24.46 -21.34 -20.05
C THR A 134 -24.65 -20.26 -18.99
N GLY A 135 -25.78 -20.30 -18.29
CA GLY A 135 -26.12 -19.40 -17.18
C GLY A 135 -27.57 -19.60 -16.72
N MET A 136 -27.93 -19.03 -15.57
CA MET A 136 -29.25 -19.23 -14.95
C MET A 136 -30.41 -18.56 -15.70
N VAL A 137 -30.13 -17.70 -16.70
CA VAL A 137 -31.12 -16.86 -17.39
C VAL A 137 -32.23 -17.66 -18.11
N THR A 138 -31.90 -18.80 -18.72
CA THR A 138 -32.89 -19.66 -19.40
C THR A 138 -33.82 -20.36 -18.40
N THR A 139 -33.25 -20.84 -17.28
CA THR A 139 -34.04 -21.41 -16.17
C THR A 139 -34.92 -20.35 -15.51
N LEU A 140 -34.45 -19.11 -15.40
CA LEU A 140 -35.25 -17.99 -14.89
C LEU A 140 -36.42 -17.68 -15.83
N ALA A 141 -36.19 -17.54 -17.14
CA ALA A 141 -37.26 -17.35 -18.14
C ALA A 141 -38.32 -18.47 -18.07
N GLN A 142 -37.88 -19.74 -17.95
CA GLN A 142 -38.77 -20.89 -17.76
C GLN A 142 -39.60 -20.82 -16.46
N ARG A 143 -39.08 -20.31 -15.35
CA ARG A 143 -39.88 -20.18 -14.11
C ARG A 143 -40.79 -18.96 -14.12
N ILE A 144 -40.44 -17.93 -14.89
CA ILE A 144 -41.26 -16.72 -15.05
C ILE A 144 -42.51 -17.00 -15.89
N GLN A 145 -42.40 -17.80 -16.96
CA GLN A 145 -43.55 -18.15 -17.81
C GLN A 145 -44.64 -18.88 -16.99
N GLU A 146 -44.26 -19.76 -16.05
CA GLU A 146 -45.19 -20.50 -15.18
C GLU A 146 -46.12 -19.57 -14.37
N ARG A 147 -45.72 -18.30 -14.16
CA ARG A 147 -46.47 -17.26 -13.47
C ARG A 147 -47.26 -16.33 -14.39
N ALA A 148 -47.07 -16.42 -15.71
CA ALA A 148 -47.86 -15.68 -16.68
C ALA A 148 -49.26 -16.29 -16.82
N THR A 149 -50.28 -15.42 -16.84
CA THR A 149 -51.64 -15.83 -17.20
C THR A 149 -51.73 -16.17 -18.70
N PRO A 150 -52.67 -17.04 -19.12
CA PRO A 150 -52.90 -17.32 -20.54
C PRO A 150 -53.14 -16.03 -21.34
N GLY A 151 -52.51 -15.90 -22.51
CA GLY A 151 -52.54 -14.69 -23.34
C GLY A 151 -51.67 -13.54 -22.82
N THR A 152 -50.71 -13.79 -21.91
CA THR A 152 -49.83 -12.73 -21.37
C THR A 152 -48.35 -13.12 -21.29
N VAL A 153 -47.50 -12.10 -21.22
CA VAL A 153 -46.04 -12.23 -21.01
C VAL A 153 -45.69 -11.74 -19.61
N MET A 154 -44.77 -12.43 -18.95
CA MET A 154 -44.12 -11.98 -17.72
C MET A 154 -42.62 -11.83 -17.93
N ILE A 155 -42.00 -10.84 -17.29
CA ILE A 155 -40.58 -10.53 -17.43
C ILE A 155 -39.89 -10.40 -16.08
N ALA A 156 -38.59 -10.71 -16.04
CA ALA A 156 -37.73 -10.52 -14.88
C ALA A 156 -37.50 -9.03 -14.56
N GLU A 157 -37.15 -8.73 -13.32
CA GLU A 157 -36.69 -7.38 -12.94
C GLU A 157 -35.45 -6.96 -13.75
N SER A 158 -34.51 -7.87 -14.00
CA SER A 158 -33.33 -7.62 -14.84
C SER A 158 -33.70 -7.23 -16.27
N THR A 159 -34.72 -7.84 -16.87
CA THR A 159 -35.26 -7.45 -18.18
C THR A 159 -35.96 -6.10 -18.09
N LYS A 160 -36.78 -5.87 -17.05
CA LYS A 160 -37.48 -4.59 -16.83
C LYS A 160 -36.52 -3.40 -16.66
N LEU A 161 -35.32 -3.60 -16.12
CA LEU A 161 -34.28 -2.57 -16.01
C LEU A 161 -33.67 -2.19 -17.38
N LEU A 162 -33.78 -3.07 -18.37
CA LEU A 162 -33.20 -2.91 -19.72
C LEU A 162 -34.25 -2.59 -20.79
N LEU A 163 -35.55 -2.58 -20.44
CA LEU A 163 -36.60 -2.07 -21.30
C LEU A 163 -36.55 -0.54 -21.39
N ARG A 164 -36.21 -0.05 -22.58
CA ARG A 164 -36.30 1.37 -22.97
C ARG A 164 -37.77 1.72 -23.32
N GLY A 165 -38.09 3.01 -23.42
CA GLY A 165 -39.46 3.52 -23.60
C GLY A 165 -40.21 2.85 -24.77
N GLY A 166 -41.54 2.72 -24.64
CA GLY A 166 -42.39 2.02 -25.61
C GLY A 166 -43.12 0.77 -25.07
N LEU A 167 -43.03 0.49 -23.77
CA LEU A 167 -43.84 -0.54 -23.10
C LEU A 167 -44.40 -0.01 -21.78
N ALA A 168 -45.72 -0.06 -21.59
CA ALA A 168 -46.38 0.12 -20.31
C ALA A 168 -46.27 -1.17 -19.48
N ILE A 169 -45.72 -1.07 -18.26
CA ILE A 169 -45.31 -2.21 -17.44
C ILE A 169 -46.06 -2.21 -16.10
N LYS A 170 -46.66 -3.34 -15.74
CA LYS A 170 -47.35 -3.58 -14.47
C LYS A 170 -46.56 -4.55 -13.58
N ALA A 171 -46.22 -4.15 -12.35
CA ALA A 171 -45.52 -5.01 -11.41
C ALA A 171 -46.43 -6.07 -10.77
N VAL A 172 -45.88 -7.26 -10.54
CA VAL A 172 -46.47 -8.41 -9.85
C VAL A 172 -45.44 -8.92 -8.83
N PRO A 173 -45.47 -8.39 -7.58
CA PRO A 173 -44.47 -8.71 -6.56
C PRO A 173 -44.63 -10.13 -5.98
N ASP A 174 -43.66 -10.51 -5.15
CA ASP A 174 -43.68 -11.66 -4.24
C ASP A 174 -43.89 -13.04 -4.91
N GLN A 175 -43.39 -13.21 -6.15
CA GLN A 175 -43.50 -14.48 -6.87
C GLN A 175 -42.38 -15.45 -6.47
N GLN A 176 -42.74 -16.44 -5.66
CA GLN A 176 -41.84 -17.55 -5.30
C GLN A 176 -41.58 -18.46 -6.52
N LEU A 177 -40.33 -18.54 -6.98
CA LEU A 177 -39.92 -19.33 -8.15
C LEU A 177 -39.11 -20.56 -7.73
N LYS A 178 -39.47 -21.73 -8.25
CA LYS A 178 -38.81 -23.01 -7.89
C LYS A 178 -37.33 -22.99 -8.33
N GLY A 179 -36.43 -23.02 -7.33
CA GLY A 179 -34.98 -22.98 -7.53
C GLY A 179 -34.34 -21.64 -7.17
N PHE A 180 -35.13 -20.64 -6.77
CA PHE A 180 -34.66 -19.35 -6.25
C PHE A 180 -35.07 -19.24 -4.77
N ALA A 181 -34.14 -18.80 -3.90
CA ALA A 181 -34.39 -18.76 -2.45
C ALA A 181 -35.29 -17.58 -2.05
N GLU A 182 -35.15 -16.45 -2.75
CA GLU A 182 -35.91 -15.22 -2.50
C GLU A 182 -37.10 -15.07 -3.48
N ALA A 183 -38.19 -14.46 -3.00
CA ALA A 183 -39.35 -14.15 -3.83
C ALA A 183 -39.00 -13.07 -4.88
N GLN A 184 -39.30 -13.35 -6.15
CA GLN A 184 -38.97 -12.47 -7.27
C GLN A 184 -40.12 -11.50 -7.55
N THR A 185 -39.82 -10.23 -7.84
CA THR A 185 -40.81 -9.31 -8.44
C THR A 185 -40.79 -9.48 -9.94
N LEU A 186 -41.93 -9.87 -10.51
CA LEU A 186 -42.11 -10.03 -11.95
C LEU A 186 -42.92 -8.86 -12.51
N TYR A 187 -42.87 -8.68 -13.82
CA TYR A 187 -43.47 -7.54 -14.49
C TYR A 187 -44.23 -7.98 -15.75
N GLN A 188 -45.38 -7.36 -16.04
CA GLN A 188 -46.22 -7.63 -17.21
C GLN A 188 -46.16 -6.43 -18.17
N PRO A 189 -45.58 -6.56 -19.39
CA PRO A 189 -45.43 -5.49 -20.37
C PRO A 189 -46.57 -5.41 -21.40
N SER A 190 -46.75 -4.25 -22.05
CA SER A 190 -47.75 -3.96 -23.10
C SER A 190 -47.34 -2.73 -23.95
N HIS A 191 -47.61 -2.68 -25.26
CA HIS A 191 -46.97 -1.72 -26.20
C HIS A 191 -47.34 -0.22 -26.08
N THR A 192 -46.41 0.63 -26.51
CA THR A 192 -46.53 2.08 -26.82
C THR A 192 -45.46 2.44 -27.88
N SER A 193 -45.61 3.49 -28.70
CA SER A 193 -44.94 3.54 -30.04
C SER A 193 -43.79 4.56 -30.26
N ALA A 194 -42.68 4.09 -30.87
CA ALA A 194 -41.65 4.77 -31.71
C ALA A 194 -40.63 5.76 -31.08
N VAL A 195 -39.39 6.04 -31.59
CA VAL A 195 -38.25 5.32 -32.29
C VAL A 195 -37.00 6.29 -32.37
N ALA A 196 -35.77 5.83 -32.73
CA ALA A 196 -34.37 6.41 -32.50
C ALA A 196 -33.60 7.07 -33.73
N GLN A 197 -32.31 7.53 -33.60
CA GLN A 197 -31.12 7.40 -34.56
C GLN A 197 -29.77 8.28 -34.42
N GLU A 198 -28.55 7.72 -34.54
CA GLU A 198 -27.16 8.29 -34.84
C GLU A 198 -26.68 9.77 -35.27
N ALA A 199 -25.71 10.55 -34.62
CA ALA A 199 -24.97 11.80 -35.12
C ALA A 199 -23.89 12.65 -34.26
N GLU A 200 -23.00 12.14 -33.38
CA GLU A 200 -21.62 12.67 -32.98
C GLU A 200 -21.28 14.16 -32.53
N ALA A 201 -20.32 14.39 -31.59
CA ALA A 201 -19.85 15.75 -31.15
C ALA A 201 -18.33 15.96 -30.89
N SER A 202 -17.88 17.24 -30.89
CA SER A 202 -16.50 17.72 -30.64
C SER A 202 -16.31 18.44 -29.28
N SER A 203 -15.08 18.78 -28.86
CA SER A 203 -14.77 19.23 -27.49
C SER A 203 -14.80 20.76 -27.27
N PHE A 204 -15.34 21.18 -26.11
CA PHE A 204 -15.48 22.57 -25.67
C PHE A 204 -15.08 22.74 -24.18
N PHE A 205 -14.71 23.96 -23.76
CA PHE A 205 -14.37 24.30 -22.37
C PHE A 205 -15.22 25.47 -21.85
N VAL A 206 -15.87 25.31 -20.69
CA VAL A 206 -16.83 26.25 -20.11
C VAL A 206 -16.60 26.38 -18.60
N GLY A 207 -16.91 27.55 -18.03
CA GLY A 207 -16.87 27.80 -16.59
C GLY A 207 -15.47 28.06 -16.00
N ARG A 208 -15.31 27.68 -14.74
CA ARG A 208 -14.03 27.59 -13.99
C ARG A 208 -13.24 28.90 -13.80
N ARG A 209 -13.93 30.04 -13.80
CA ARG A 209 -13.26 31.34 -13.76
C ARG A 209 -12.63 31.65 -12.41
N ALA A 210 -13.26 31.24 -11.30
CA ALA A 210 -12.70 31.43 -9.96
C ALA A 210 -11.42 30.60 -9.75
N GLU A 211 -11.39 29.36 -10.27
CA GLU A 211 -10.21 28.49 -10.23
C GLU A 211 -9.08 29.03 -11.11
N LEU A 212 -9.39 29.50 -12.33
CA LEU A 212 -8.41 30.17 -13.20
C LEU A 212 -7.85 31.46 -12.58
N ASP A 213 -8.72 32.31 -12.00
CA ASP A 213 -8.30 33.55 -11.34
C ASP A 213 -7.45 33.25 -10.09
N ARG A 214 -7.72 32.16 -9.35
CA ARG A 214 -6.89 31.71 -8.23
C ARG A 214 -5.52 31.20 -8.68
N ILE A 215 -5.46 30.39 -9.74
CA ILE A 215 -4.19 29.92 -10.34
C ILE A 215 -3.35 31.11 -10.86
N ALA A 216 -4.00 32.13 -11.45
CA ALA A 216 -3.34 33.32 -11.96
C ALA A 216 -2.90 34.31 -10.87
N ALA A 217 -3.64 34.38 -9.75
CA ALA A 217 -3.33 35.28 -8.63
C ALA A 217 -2.27 34.72 -7.66
N ASN A 218 -2.00 33.41 -7.69
CA ASN A 218 -1.13 32.74 -6.75
C ASN A 218 0.19 32.32 -7.39
N ASN A 219 1.30 32.90 -6.92
CA ASN A 219 2.65 32.50 -7.32
C ASN A 219 3.12 31.22 -6.57
N ARG A 220 2.22 30.32 -6.19
CA ARG A 220 2.58 29.06 -5.51
C ARG A 220 2.22 27.86 -6.39
N PRO A 221 2.94 26.73 -6.22
CA PRO A 221 2.53 25.47 -6.82
C PRO A 221 1.07 25.17 -6.48
N SER A 222 0.24 24.90 -7.49
CA SER A 222 -1.19 24.68 -7.33
C SER A 222 -1.54 23.21 -7.59
N LEU A 223 -2.32 22.59 -6.70
CA LEU A 223 -2.78 21.20 -6.82
C LEU A 223 -4.30 21.17 -7.02
N ILE A 224 -4.73 20.78 -8.23
CA ILE A 224 -6.14 20.61 -8.58
C ILE A 224 -6.59 19.22 -8.12
N ILE A 225 -7.48 19.15 -7.14
CA ILE A 225 -8.03 17.89 -6.61
C ILE A 225 -9.47 17.71 -7.08
N GLY A 226 -9.78 16.56 -7.66
CA GLY A 226 -11.15 16.26 -8.06
C GLY A 226 -11.33 14.85 -8.62
N GLN A 227 -12.56 14.38 -8.64
CA GLN A 227 -12.90 13.05 -9.14
C GLN A 227 -12.65 12.88 -10.66
N ALA A 228 -12.74 11.66 -11.14
CA ALA A 228 -12.63 11.36 -12.58
C ALA A 228 -13.71 12.13 -13.37
N GLY A 229 -13.38 12.63 -14.56
CA GLY A 229 -14.32 13.34 -15.44
C GLY A 229 -14.71 14.77 -15.02
N MET A 230 -14.23 15.29 -13.88
CA MET A 230 -14.53 16.66 -13.39
C MET A 230 -13.92 17.80 -14.22
N GLY A 231 -13.05 17.48 -15.19
CA GLY A 231 -12.41 18.46 -16.08
C GLY A 231 -11.01 18.91 -15.68
N LYS A 232 -10.31 18.20 -14.78
CA LYS A 232 -8.93 18.54 -14.34
C LYS A 232 -7.97 18.78 -15.52
N THR A 233 -7.86 17.81 -16.42
CA THR A 233 -7.02 17.89 -17.64
C THR A 233 -7.47 18.99 -18.60
N ALA A 234 -8.76 19.30 -18.65
CA ALA A 234 -9.26 20.39 -19.47
C ALA A 234 -8.89 21.76 -18.88
N LEU A 235 -8.86 21.88 -17.54
CA LEU A 235 -8.41 23.08 -16.82
C LEU A 235 -6.89 23.28 -16.95
N THR A 236 -6.07 22.22 -16.81
CA THR A 236 -4.62 22.29 -17.04
C THR A 236 -4.31 22.68 -18.49
N GLN A 237 -4.97 22.07 -19.48
CA GLN A 237 -4.85 22.45 -20.89
C GLN A 237 -5.27 23.92 -21.13
N LYS A 238 -6.29 24.42 -20.42
CA LYS A 238 -6.71 25.82 -20.54
C LYS A 238 -5.66 26.80 -20.02
N VAL A 239 -4.96 26.46 -18.93
CA VAL A 239 -3.82 27.24 -18.41
C VAL A 239 -2.60 27.10 -19.35
N ALA A 240 -2.31 25.89 -19.82
CA ALA A 240 -1.22 25.58 -20.75
C ALA A 240 -1.31 26.40 -22.05
N ALA A 241 -2.52 26.57 -22.60
CA ALA A 241 -2.76 27.37 -23.79
C ALA A 241 -2.46 28.88 -23.64
N GLY A 242 -2.25 29.37 -22.40
CA GLY A 242 -1.86 30.74 -22.09
C GLY A 242 -0.38 30.91 -21.71
N ALA A 243 0.42 29.84 -21.69
CA ALA A 243 1.80 29.86 -21.25
C ALA A 243 2.80 29.86 -22.42
N ASP A 244 3.90 30.62 -22.30
CA ASP A 244 4.95 30.72 -23.33
C ASP A 244 5.67 29.38 -23.60
N ALA A 245 5.75 28.54 -22.57
CA ALA A 245 6.40 27.24 -22.59
C ALA A 245 5.74 26.30 -21.56
N VAL A 246 5.49 25.06 -21.96
CA VAL A 246 4.83 24.05 -21.12
C VAL A 246 5.66 22.76 -21.10
N THR A 247 5.84 22.21 -19.91
CA THR A 247 6.39 20.88 -19.67
C THR A 247 5.30 20.06 -19.00
N THR A 248 4.77 19.04 -19.66
CA THR A 248 3.83 18.10 -19.03
C THR A 248 4.54 16.80 -18.70
N ILE A 249 4.30 16.31 -17.48
CA ILE A 249 4.70 15.00 -16.97
C ILE A 249 3.40 14.32 -16.56
N ALA A 250 3.02 13.23 -17.21
CA ALA A 250 1.78 12.53 -16.92
C ALA A 250 2.09 11.18 -16.28
N ALA A 251 1.52 10.90 -15.11
CA ALA A 251 1.57 9.55 -14.54
C ALA A 251 0.49 8.68 -15.17
N ASP A 252 0.83 7.44 -15.55
CA ASP A 252 -0.16 6.45 -15.96
C ASP A 252 -0.41 5.41 -14.85
N GLY A 253 -1.64 4.88 -14.83
CA GLY A 253 -2.01 3.80 -13.90
C GLY A 253 -1.56 2.41 -14.34
N VAL A 254 -0.69 2.31 -15.35
CA VAL A 254 -0.23 1.04 -15.95
C VAL A 254 1.12 0.65 -15.36
N HIS A 255 2.04 1.60 -15.19
CA HIS A 255 3.43 1.38 -14.76
C HIS A 255 3.72 1.88 -13.33
N THR A 256 2.70 1.90 -12.46
CA THR A 256 2.73 2.48 -11.09
C THR A 256 3.80 1.94 -10.14
N ARG A 257 4.52 0.89 -10.55
CA ARG A 257 5.60 0.21 -9.82
C ARG A 257 6.99 0.41 -10.46
N ALA A 258 7.12 1.19 -11.52
CA ALA A 258 8.43 1.50 -12.11
C ALA A 258 8.97 2.82 -11.53
N SER A 259 10.16 2.78 -10.91
CA SER A 259 10.75 3.97 -10.28
C SER A 259 11.09 5.06 -11.28
N TYR A 260 10.75 6.30 -10.93
CA TYR A 260 10.98 7.51 -11.73
C TYR A 260 10.28 7.50 -13.10
N GLN A 261 9.30 6.61 -13.33
CA GLN A 261 8.82 6.27 -14.67
C GLN A 261 8.26 7.48 -15.46
N PRO A 262 7.36 8.34 -14.92
CA PRO A 262 6.85 9.50 -15.65
C PRO A 262 7.94 10.53 -16.03
N PHE A 263 9.01 10.63 -15.24
CA PHE A 263 10.16 11.48 -15.55
C PHE A 263 11.08 10.82 -16.60
N ASN A 264 11.26 9.50 -16.55
CA ASN A 264 11.93 8.72 -17.59
C ASN A 264 11.20 8.82 -18.94
N ASP A 265 9.86 8.70 -18.96
CA ASP A 265 9.05 8.83 -20.18
C ASP A 265 9.15 10.23 -20.78
N TRP A 266 9.06 11.27 -19.95
CA TRP A 266 9.32 12.65 -20.38
C TRP A 266 10.72 12.80 -21.00
N LEU A 267 11.74 12.21 -20.38
CA LEU A 267 13.13 12.28 -20.82
C LEU A 267 13.34 11.55 -22.16
N ILE A 268 12.75 10.36 -22.33
CA ILE A 268 12.74 9.57 -23.57
C ILE A 268 12.02 10.34 -24.70
N ALA A 269 10.84 10.90 -24.43
CA ALA A 269 10.10 11.72 -25.39
C ALA A 269 10.94 12.92 -25.87
N ARG A 270 11.70 13.57 -24.99
CA ARG A 270 12.62 14.67 -25.34
C ARG A 270 13.81 14.24 -26.22
N MET A 271 14.13 12.95 -26.27
CA MET A 271 15.16 12.36 -27.16
C MET A 271 14.57 11.76 -28.45
N GLY A 272 13.25 11.83 -28.64
CA GLY A 272 12.57 11.38 -29.86
C GLY A 272 11.84 10.04 -29.74
N GLY A 273 11.53 9.58 -28.51
CA GLY A 273 10.67 8.41 -28.26
C GLY A 273 11.35 7.04 -28.44
N GLY A 274 12.46 6.95 -29.18
CA GLY A 274 13.28 5.74 -29.27
C GLY A 274 14.12 5.49 -28.02
N LEU A 275 14.63 4.26 -27.88
CA LEU A 275 15.52 3.83 -26.80
C LEU A 275 16.80 4.68 -26.76
N PRO A 276 17.00 5.57 -25.77
CA PRO A 276 18.13 6.49 -25.78
C PRO A 276 19.46 5.78 -25.50
N SER A 277 20.55 6.38 -25.97
CA SER A 277 21.93 6.07 -25.56
C SER A 277 22.51 7.17 -24.66
N PHE A 278 23.61 6.88 -23.97
CA PHE A 278 24.28 7.88 -23.12
C PHE A 278 24.82 9.08 -23.92
N ASP A 279 25.19 8.89 -25.19
CA ASP A 279 25.59 10.00 -26.06
C ASP A 279 24.42 10.90 -26.45
N ASP A 280 23.17 10.41 -26.43
CA ASP A 280 22.00 11.24 -26.68
C ASP A 280 21.68 12.13 -25.48
N ILE A 281 21.87 11.62 -24.25
CA ILE A 281 21.83 12.42 -23.01
C ILE A 281 22.88 13.54 -23.08
N LYS A 282 24.14 13.23 -23.45
CA LYS A 282 25.21 14.25 -23.60
C LYS A 282 24.88 15.30 -24.67
N LYS A 283 24.37 14.88 -25.83
CA LYS A 283 23.98 15.81 -26.92
C LYS A 283 22.83 16.72 -26.50
N LYS A 284 21.86 16.19 -25.73
CA LYS A 284 20.67 16.93 -25.31
C LYS A 284 20.95 17.87 -24.14
N PHE A 285 21.82 17.46 -23.21
CA PHE A 285 22.15 18.19 -21.98
C PHE A 285 23.67 18.40 -21.82
N PRO A 286 24.34 19.10 -22.75
CA PRO A 286 25.80 19.25 -22.77
C PRO A 286 26.34 20.15 -21.66
N THR A 287 25.46 20.89 -20.95
CA THR A 287 25.81 21.78 -19.84
C THR A 287 25.73 21.11 -18.47
N LEU A 288 25.15 19.90 -18.38
CA LEU A 288 25.20 19.10 -17.16
C LEU A 288 26.61 18.53 -16.95
N ASP A 289 27.03 18.41 -15.69
CA ASP A 289 28.25 17.69 -15.35
C ASP A 289 28.09 16.17 -15.57
N LEU A 290 29.22 15.45 -15.51
CA LEU A 290 29.26 14.03 -15.83
C LEU A 290 28.49 13.16 -14.82
N ASP A 291 28.45 13.52 -13.54
CA ASP A 291 27.73 12.73 -12.53
C ASP A 291 26.21 12.92 -12.71
N THR A 292 25.77 14.15 -12.94
CA THR A 292 24.36 14.45 -13.25
C THR A 292 23.91 13.76 -14.55
N GLN A 293 24.75 13.76 -15.61
CA GLN A 293 24.48 12.98 -16.83
C GLN A 293 24.42 11.46 -16.57
N ARG A 294 25.33 10.91 -15.76
CA ARG A 294 25.33 9.50 -15.37
C ARG A 294 24.10 9.12 -14.53
N ALA A 295 23.56 10.03 -13.73
CA ALA A 295 22.36 9.77 -12.94
C ALA A 295 21.09 9.68 -13.80
N LEU A 296 20.95 10.54 -14.81
CA LEU A 296 19.92 10.38 -15.85
C LEU A 296 20.11 9.06 -16.64
N ALA A 297 21.37 8.67 -16.89
CA ALA A 297 21.67 7.40 -17.53
C ALA A 297 21.27 6.20 -16.63
N LEU A 298 21.51 6.31 -15.33
CA LEU A 298 21.16 5.28 -14.34
C LEU A 298 19.66 5.10 -14.17
N SER A 299 18.87 6.20 -14.14
CA SER A 299 17.40 6.12 -14.06
C SER A 299 16.79 5.42 -15.28
N LEU A 300 17.43 5.55 -16.45
CA LEU A 300 17.06 4.92 -17.73
C LEU A 300 17.64 3.51 -17.94
N GLY A 301 18.32 2.92 -16.94
CA GLY A 301 18.91 1.57 -17.05
C GLY A 301 20.13 1.48 -17.98
N LEU A 302 20.88 2.57 -18.18
CA LEU A 302 22.04 2.58 -19.06
C LEU A 302 23.34 2.20 -18.32
N PRO A 303 24.24 1.39 -18.91
CA PRO A 303 25.48 0.94 -18.27
C PRO A 303 26.41 2.05 -17.78
N ASP A 304 26.47 3.20 -18.48
CA ASP A 304 27.28 4.34 -18.06
C ASP A 304 26.90 4.90 -16.68
N GLY A 305 25.64 4.77 -16.28
CA GLY A 305 25.14 5.18 -14.98
C GLY A 305 25.57 4.25 -13.83
N GLN A 306 25.80 2.96 -14.12
CA GLN A 306 26.16 1.95 -13.10
C GLN A 306 27.46 2.27 -12.36
N ARG A 307 28.36 3.09 -12.94
CA ARG A 307 29.58 3.58 -12.26
C ARG A 307 29.28 4.35 -10.98
N LEU A 308 28.16 5.08 -10.92
CA LEU A 308 27.76 5.82 -9.72
C LEU A 308 27.50 4.89 -8.53
N LEU A 309 27.06 3.65 -8.78
CA LEU A 309 26.80 2.64 -7.74
C LEU A 309 28.09 2.15 -7.05
N ALA A 310 29.23 2.21 -7.74
CA ALA A 310 30.54 1.88 -7.19
C ALA A 310 31.24 3.10 -6.56
N GLU A 311 30.91 4.31 -7.02
CA GLU A 311 31.55 5.58 -6.65
C GLU A 311 30.82 6.33 -5.52
N LYS A 312 29.52 6.10 -5.29
CA LYS A 312 28.69 6.81 -4.30
C LYS A 312 27.71 5.89 -3.57
N SER A 313 27.22 6.32 -2.41
CA SER A 313 26.17 5.62 -1.66
C SER A 313 24.77 5.78 -2.28
N ASN A 314 23.87 4.82 -2.04
CA ASN A 314 22.48 4.84 -2.53
C ASN A 314 21.73 6.15 -2.21
N VAL A 315 21.94 6.71 -1.01
CA VAL A 315 21.36 8.01 -0.58
C VAL A 315 21.89 9.18 -1.42
N ALA A 316 23.18 9.16 -1.78
CA ALA A 316 23.78 10.15 -2.67
C ALA A 316 23.24 10.01 -4.10
N VAL A 317 23.09 8.76 -4.57
CA VAL A 317 22.54 8.44 -5.89
C VAL A 317 21.09 8.92 -6.01
N LYS A 318 20.25 8.67 -4.99
CA LYS A 318 18.87 9.20 -4.89
C LYS A 318 18.83 10.71 -5.09
N ALA A 319 19.54 11.45 -4.24
CA ALA A 319 19.57 12.91 -4.28
C ALA A 319 20.15 13.43 -5.61
N LEU A 320 21.10 12.72 -6.21
CA LEU A 320 21.64 13.07 -7.52
C LEU A 320 20.58 12.88 -8.61
N ILE A 321 19.91 11.71 -8.71
CA ILE A 321 18.83 11.44 -9.68
C ILE A 321 17.72 12.49 -9.57
N GLU A 322 17.24 12.77 -8.36
CA GLU A 322 16.17 13.75 -8.11
C GLU A 322 16.55 15.16 -8.61
N ASN A 323 17.76 15.61 -8.29
CA ASN A 323 18.26 16.89 -8.78
C ASN A 323 18.57 16.88 -10.29
N SER A 324 18.97 15.74 -10.87
CA SER A 324 19.26 15.61 -12.30
C SER A 324 18.03 15.86 -13.17
N PHE A 325 16.88 15.29 -12.80
CA PHE A 325 15.62 15.53 -13.52
C PHE A 325 15.23 17.01 -13.45
N TRP A 326 15.40 17.66 -12.30
CA TRP A 326 15.11 19.08 -12.18
C TRP A 326 16.03 19.94 -13.08
N GLN A 327 17.34 19.71 -13.04
CA GLN A 327 18.28 20.42 -13.92
C GLN A 327 18.00 20.16 -15.41
N ALA A 328 17.61 18.94 -15.78
CA ALA A 328 17.19 18.62 -17.15
C ALA A 328 15.94 19.40 -17.57
N ILE A 329 14.94 19.52 -16.69
CA ILE A 329 13.74 20.34 -16.92
C ILE A 329 14.12 21.82 -17.07
N GLN A 330 15.00 22.35 -16.23
CA GLN A 330 15.49 23.73 -16.30
C GLN A 330 16.26 24.02 -17.61
N ILE A 331 17.08 23.08 -18.11
CA ILE A 331 17.75 23.23 -19.41
C ILE A 331 16.73 23.16 -20.56
N ALA A 332 15.77 22.25 -20.48
CA ALA A 332 14.75 22.07 -21.51
C ALA A 332 13.80 23.28 -21.61
N HIS A 333 13.44 23.88 -20.47
CA HIS A 333 12.61 25.07 -20.36
C HIS A 333 13.06 25.94 -19.15
N PRO A 334 13.96 26.92 -19.38
CA PRO A 334 14.50 27.78 -18.32
C PRO A 334 13.46 28.65 -17.60
N LYS A 335 12.28 28.86 -18.21
CA LYS A 335 11.11 29.53 -17.65
C LYS A 335 9.86 28.87 -18.28
N GLY A 336 8.78 28.71 -17.52
CA GLY A 336 7.53 28.20 -18.07
C GLY A 336 6.58 27.59 -17.04
N LEU A 337 5.57 26.88 -17.55
CA LEU A 337 4.61 26.11 -16.76
C LEU A 337 5.05 24.63 -16.72
N LEU A 338 5.25 24.10 -15.52
CA LEU A 338 5.39 22.65 -15.28
C LEU A 338 4.03 22.09 -14.86
N ILE A 339 3.52 21.13 -15.61
CA ILE A 339 2.28 20.40 -15.33
C ILE A 339 2.66 18.98 -14.93
N VAL A 340 2.22 18.51 -13.76
CA VAL A 340 2.35 17.10 -13.34
C VAL A 340 0.95 16.52 -13.17
N GLU A 341 0.51 15.68 -14.12
CA GLU A 341 -0.85 15.16 -14.16
C GLU A 341 -0.99 13.82 -13.43
N ASP A 342 -2.13 13.69 -12.74
CA ASP A 342 -2.62 12.50 -12.06
C ASP A 342 -1.67 11.92 -11.00
N LEU A 343 -1.25 12.75 -10.02
CA LEU A 343 -0.29 12.38 -8.95
C LEU A 343 -0.65 11.10 -8.17
N HIS A 344 -1.92 10.72 -8.03
CA HIS A 344 -2.34 9.43 -7.47
C HIS A 344 -1.70 8.21 -8.15
N TRP A 345 -1.38 8.30 -9.45
CA TRP A 345 -0.67 7.26 -10.20
C TRP A 345 0.85 7.38 -10.18
N LEU A 346 1.41 8.47 -9.62
CA LEU A 346 2.84 8.68 -9.52
C LEU A 346 3.49 7.56 -8.66
N ASP A 347 4.61 7.01 -9.12
CA ASP A 347 5.45 6.08 -8.36
C ASP A 347 6.12 6.77 -7.16
N ASN A 348 6.60 6.02 -6.18
CA ASN A 348 7.07 6.63 -4.93
C ASN A 348 8.38 7.40 -5.12
N ALA A 349 9.28 6.93 -5.99
CA ALA A 349 10.53 7.62 -6.29
C ALA A 349 10.32 8.96 -7.02
N SER A 350 9.34 9.03 -7.94
CA SER A 350 8.93 10.26 -8.62
C SER A 350 8.38 11.35 -7.67
N PHE A 351 7.79 10.98 -6.53
CA PHE A 351 7.45 11.98 -5.50
C PHE A 351 8.70 12.66 -4.93
N GLY A 352 9.82 11.93 -4.81
CA GLY A 352 11.10 12.51 -4.43
C GLY A 352 11.60 13.59 -5.39
N VAL A 353 11.48 13.34 -6.70
CA VAL A 353 11.77 14.33 -7.75
C VAL A 353 10.85 15.55 -7.63
N LEU A 354 9.54 15.32 -7.47
CA LEU A 354 8.55 16.39 -7.31
C LEU A 354 8.84 17.25 -6.06
N VAL A 355 9.18 16.65 -4.94
CA VAL A 355 9.56 17.34 -3.70
C VAL A 355 10.87 18.14 -3.88
N ALA A 356 11.86 17.59 -4.60
CA ALA A 356 13.08 18.33 -4.93
C ALA A 356 12.80 19.57 -5.79
N ILE A 357 11.91 19.46 -6.79
CA ILE A 357 11.46 20.59 -7.61
C ILE A 357 10.71 21.63 -6.75
N LEU A 358 9.73 21.20 -5.95
CA LEU A 358 8.91 22.11 -5.13
C LEU A 358 9.73 22.89 -4.08
N ASN A 359 10.83 22.32 -3.58
CA ASN A 359 11.73 22.99 -2.63
C ASN A 359 12.77 23.92 -3.29
N SER A 360 13.00 23.83 -4.60
CA SER A 360 14.08 24.53 -5.29
C SER A 360 13.65 25.43 -6.46
N ALA A 361 12.42 25.30 -6.93
CA ALA A 361 11.86 26.14 -7.99
C ALA A 361 11.62 27.58 -7.48
N ASP A 362 12.13 28.57 -8.21
CA ASP A 362 11.74 29.97 -8.03
C ASP A 362 10.35 30.17 -8.68
N PRO A 363 9.30 30.51 -7.91
CA PRO A 363 7.96 30.67 -8.46
C PRO A 363 7.80 31.90 -9.37
N ALA A 364 8.79 32.80 -9.42
CA ALA A 364 8.85 33.87 -10.43
C ALA A 364 9.32 33.37 -11.82
N VAL A 365 9.89 32.16 -11.88
CA VAL A 365 10.47 31.55 -13.08
C VAL A 365 9.65 30.33 -13.54
N HIS A 366 9.22 29.48 -12.61
CA HIS A 366 8.46 28.27 -12.91
C HIS A 366 7.11 28.27 -12.18
N GLN A 367 6.03 28.36 -12.94
CA GLN A 367 4.69 28.09 -12.41
C GLN A 367 4.50 26.57 -12.39
N ILE A 368 4.04 26.01 -11.26
CA ILE A 368 3.84 24.56 -11.12
C ILE A 368 2.36 24.28 -10.91
N LEU A 369 1.79 23.42 -11.74
CA LEU A 369 0.41 22.99 -11.70
C LEU A 369 0.37 21.46 -11.62
N MET A 370 -0.40 20.93 -10.68
CA MET A 370 -0.50 19.49 -10.42
C MET A 370 -1.97 19.07 -10.45
N THR A 371 -2.27 17.83 -10.84
CA THR A 371 -3.63 17.29 -10.74
C THR A 371 -3.66 15.97 -9.99
N SER A 372 -4.71 15.72 -9.21
CA SER A 372 -4.92 14.41 -8.60
C SER A 372 -6.39 14.14 -8.26
N ARG A 373 -6.66 12.92 -7.78
CA ARG A 373 -7.82 12.59 -6.95
C ARG A 373 -7.43 12.77 -5.48
N GLU A 374 -8.39 12.65 -4.58
CA GLU A 374 -8.09 12.45 -3.15
C GLU A 374 -7.35 11.12 -2.99
N ASP A 375 -6.13 11.16 -2.46
CA ASP A 375 -5.25 9.99 -2.31
C ASP A 375 -4.30 10.18 -1.12
N THR A 376 -4.06 9.12 -0.36
CA THR A 376 -3.20 9.13 0.84
C THR A 376 -1.72 9.44 0.54
N LYS A 377 -1.24 9.18 -0.68
CA LYS A 377 0.12 9.56 -1.12
C LYS A 377 0.34 11.07 -1.08
N ILE A 378 -0.71 11.88 -1.34
CA ILE A 378 -0.62 13.34 -1.31
C ILE A 378 -0.23 13.81 0.10
N SER A 379 -0.92 13.32 1.12
CA SER A 379 -0.55 13.58 2.51
C SER A 379 0.84 13.02 2.86
N LYS A 380 1.17 11.79 2.43
CA LYS A 380 2.48 11.17 2.76
C LYS A 380 3.68 11.98 2.26
N TYR A 381 3.63 12.50 1.03
CA TYR A 381 4.80 13.09 0.37
C TYR A 381 4.78 14.62 0.25
N LEU A 382 3.61 15.26 0.30
CA LEU A 382 3.47 16.71 0.04
C LEU A 382 3.03 17.52 1.28
N GLU A 383 2.84 16.87 2.43
CA GLU A 383 2.56 17.56 3.70
C GLU A 383 3.70 18.51 4.10
N GLY A 384 3.35 19.67 4.65
CA GLY A 384 4.29 20.72 5.03
C GLY A 384 4.81 21.61 3.89
N LEU A 385 4.60 21.25 2.62
CA LEU A 385 4.99 22.07 1.47
C LEU A 385 3.98 23.21 1.20
N PRO A 386 4.42 24.38 0.68
CA PRO A 386 3.59 25.56 0.48
C PRO A 386 2.73 25.48 -0.80
N ILE A 387 1.93 24.42 -0.94
CA ILE A 387 1.07 24.13 -2.09
C ILE A 387 -0.32 24.73 -1.89
N ASP A 388 -0.91 25.31 -2.94
CA ASP A 388 -2.30 25.77 -2.93
C ASP A 388 -3.24 24.68 -3.46
N MET A 389 -4.09 24.11 -2.59
CA MET A 389 -5.04 23.08 -2.99
C MET A 389 -6.35 23.69 -3.52
N ILE A 390 -6.69 23.36 -4.76
CA ILE A 390 -7.86 23.87 -5.48
C ILE A 390 -8.80 22.69 -5.73
N PRO A 391 -9.89 22.54 -4.94
CA PRO A 391 -10.90 21.53 -5.20
C PRO A 391 -11.64 21.85 -6.50
N LEU A 392 -11.93 20.82 -7.28
CA LEU A 392 -12.65 20.91 -8.55
C LEU A 392 -14.01 20.21 -8.42
N ASP A 393 -14.98 20.98 -7.92
CA ASP A 393 -16.37 20.54 -7.73
C ASP A 393 -17.11 20.28 -9.05
N LYS A 394 -18.34 19.78 -8.95
CA LYS A 394 -19.28 19.69 -10.07
C LYS A 394 -19.53 21.07 -10.71
N MET A 395 -19.78 21.09 -12.01
CA MET A 395 -20.34 22.28 -12.66
C MET A 395 -21.73 22.57 -12.09
N ASP A 396 -22.09 23.85 -12.03
CA ASP A 396 -23.47 24.26 -11.80
C ASP A 396 -24.32 24.09 -13.08
N ASP A 397 -25.64 24.22 -12.93
CA ASP A 397 -26.59 24.09 -14.03
C ASP A 397 -26.40 25.15 -15.12
N ALA A 398 -25.78 26.30 -14.82
CA ALA A 398 -25.58 27.38 -15.79
C ALA A 398 -24.38 27.07 -16.68
N ASP A 399 -23.24 26.69 -16.11
CA ASP A 399 -22.07 26.19 -16.83
C ASP A 399 -22.41 24.91 -17.62
N ALA A 400 -23.21 24.01 -17.07
CA ALA A 400 -23.68 22.82 -17.78
C ALA A 400 -24.56 23.17 -19.00
N ARG A 401 -25.50 24.12 -18.88
CA ARG A 401 -26.27 24.65 -20.03
C ARG A 401 -25.36 25.28 -21.08
N SER A 402 -24.39 26.11 -20.65
CA SER A 402 -23.44 26.73 -21.58
C SER A 402 -22.54 25.69 -22.27
N MET A 403 -22.14 24.61 -21.59
CA MET A 403 -21.40 23.51 -22.20
C MET A 403 -22.24 22.76 -23.23
N LEU A 404 -23.51 22.43 -22.93
CA LEU A 404 -24.43 21.83 -23.92
C LEU A 404 -24.71 22.76 -25.11
N ALA A 405 -24.92 24.04 -24.87
CA ALA A 405 -25.17 25.02 -25.93
C ALA A 405 -23.97 25.13 -26.88
N ALA A 406 -22.74 25.10 -26.34
CA ALA A 406 -21.51 25.08 -27.12
C ALA A 406 -21.38 23.76 -27.91
N LEU A 407 -21.48 22.62 -27.22
CA LEU A 407 -21.42 21.27 -27.80
C LEU A 407 -22.43 21.08 -28.96
N SER A 408 -23.62 21.66 -28.84
CA SER A 408 -24.72 21.50 -29.81
C SER A 408 -24.85 22.60 -30.86
N ASN A 409 -24.00 23.63 -30.84
CA ASN A 409 -24.25 24.88 -31.56
C ASN A 409 -25.68 25.46 -31.32
N GLY A 410 -26.30 25.15 -30.17
CA GLY A 410 -27.66 25.54 -29.81
C GLY A 410 -28.79 24.66 -30.38
N ALA A 411 -28.51 23.48 -30.94
CA ALA A 411 -29.50 22.65 -31.65
C ALA A 411 -30.38 21.74 -30.76
N VAL A 412 -30.17 21.65 -29.44
CA VAL A 412 -30.94 20.77 -28.54
C VAL A 412 -32.12 21.52 -27.91
N ALA A 413 -33.32 20.95 -27.95
CA ALA A 413 -34.51 21.49 -27.27
C ALA A 413 -34.36 21.54 -25.74
N GLU A 414 -34.94 22.55 -25.08
CA GLU A 414 -34.77 22.80 -23.62
C GLU A 414 -35.07 21.57 -22.74
N ASP A 415 -36.13 20.81 -23.06
CA ASP A 415 -36.52 19.63 -22.31
C ASP A 415 -35.45 18.51 -22.36
N LYS A 416 -34.84 18.31 -23.53
CA LYS A 416 -33.70 17.38 -23.69
C LYS A 416 -32.44 17.90 -23.01
N GLN A 417 -32.19 19.22 -23.01
CA GLN A 417 -31.08 19.81 -22.26
C GLN A 417 -31.20 19.56 -20.76
N ALA A 418 -32.39 19.75 -20.18
CA ALA A 418 -32.63 19.51 -18.76
C ALA A 418 -32.34 18.05 -18.35
N ALA A 419 -32.83 17.08 -19.14
CA ALA A 419 -32.60 15.66 -18.90
C ALA A 419 -31.11 15.26 -19.01
N LEU A 420 -30.38 15.83 -19.97
CA LEU A 420 -28.93 15.62 -20.13
C LEU A 420 -28.14 16.17 -18.94
N ILE A 421 -28.49 17.36 -18.45
CA ILE A 421 -27.84 17.98 -17.28
C ILE A 421 -28.14 17.20 -16.00
N GLU A 422 -29.40 16.82 -15.78
CA GLU A 422 -29.82 16.05 -14.59
C GLU A 422 -29.04 14.73 -14.51
N LYS A 423 -28.95 13.98 -15.63
CA LYS A 423 -28.23 12.70 -15.66
C LYS A 423 -26.71 12.84 -15.68
N ALA A 424 -26.15 13.91 -16.25
CA ALA A 424 -24.73 14.23 -16.09
C ALA A 424 -24.39 14.62 -14.65
N ALA A 425 -25.37 15.07 -13.87
CA ALA A 425 -25.28 15.45 -12.46
C ALA A 425 -24.09 16.40 -12.18
N GLY A 426 -23.83 17.34 -13.08
CA GLY A 426 -22.75 18.33 -13.01
C GLY A 426 -21.34 17.82 -13.37
N VAL A 427 -21.19 16.60 -13.90
CA VAL A 427 -19.89 16.05 -14.34
C VAL A 427 -19.66 16.38 -15.84
N PRO A 428 -18.65 17.20 -16.21
CA PRO A 428 -18.42 17.62 -17.60
C PRO A 428 -18.24 16.48 -18.59
N LEU A 429 -17.43 15.46 -18.24
CA LEU A 429 -17.18 14.32 -19.11
C LEU A 429 -18.46 13.52 -19.38
N PHE A 430 -19.35 13.40 -18.39
CA PHE A 430 -20.64 12.73 -18.58
C PHE A 430 -21.49 13.57 -19.53
N LEU A 431 -21.58 14.88 -19.31
CA LEU A 431 -22.36 15.78 -20.16
C LEU A 431 -21.93 15.72 -21.64
N SER A 432 -20.61 15.70 -21.93
CA SER A 432 -20.11 15.55 -23.29
C SER A 432 -20.40 14.18 -23.90
N GLN A 433 -20.25 13.10 -23.13
CA GLN A 433 -20.49 11.72 -23.61
C GLN A 433 -21.98 11.47 -23.85
N LEU A 434 -22.83 11.90 -22.92
CA LEU A 434 -24.29 11.87 -23.08
C LEU A 434 -24.75 12.74 -24.24
N PHE A 435 -24.11 13.90 -24.46
CA PHE A 435 -24.44 14.75 -25.58
C PHE A 435 -24.01 14.16 -26.92
N GLN A 436 -22.75 13.72 -27.06
CA GLN A 436 -22.27 12.96 -28.23
C GLN A 436 -23.28 11.88 -28.59
N ARG A 437 -23.67 11.08 -27.59
CA ARG A 437 -24.64 10.00 -27.73
C ARG A 437 -26.10 10.43 -27.93
N SER A 438 -26.47 11.66 -27.56
CA SER A 438 -27.81 12.21 -27.84
C SER A 438 -27.94 12.79 -29.24
N LEU A 439 -26.86 13.33 -29.81
CA LEU A 439 -26.79 13.51 -31.26
C LEU A 439 -26.84 12.14 -31.92
N THR A 440 -26.25 11.12 -31.27
CA THR A 440 -26.45 9.72 -31.59
C THR A 440 -27.80 9.11 -31.23
N GLU A 441 -28.81 9.91 -30.84
CA GLU A 441 -30.18 9.44 -30.62
C GLU A 441 -31.20 10.50 -31.14
N GLU A 442 -31.25 10.68 -32.49
CA GLU A 442 -32.33 11.28 -33.35
C GLU A 442 -33.69 10.56 -33.21
N GLY A 443 -33.94 9.92 -32.07
CA GLY A 443 -35.29 9.64 -31.61
C GLY A 443 -35.77 10.74 -30.68
N GLU A 444 -37.06 10.98 -30.59
CA GLU A 444 -37.55 11.89 -29.54
C GLU A 444 -37.28 11.33 -28.12
N ASP A 445 -37.24 10.00 -27.97
CA ASP A 445 -36.88 9.27 -26.73
C ASP A 445 -35.40 8.81 -26.68
N GLY A 446 -34.47 9.76 -26.50
CA GLY A 446 -33.04 9.47 -26.25
C GLY A 446 -32.77 8.93 -24.83
N ALA A 447 -32.76 7.61 -24.68
CA ALA A 447 -32.75 6.92 -23.38
C ALA A 447 -31.32 6.71 -22.84
N ILE A 448 -30.75 7.79 -22.29
CA ILE A 448 -29.41 7.84 -21.64
C ILE A 448 -29.10 6.61 -20.75
N PRO A 449 -27.93 5.92 -20.94
CA PRO A 449 -27.52 4.66 -20.29
C PRO A 449 -27.45 4.62 -18.75
N GLY A 450 -27.29 3.38 -18.23
CA GLY A 450 -27.24 3.07 -16.79
C GLY A 450 -25.86 3.17 -16.12
N SER A 451 -24.75 3.01 -16.86
CA SER A 451 -23.40 3.27 -16.35
C SER A 451 -22.43 3.72 -17.45
N LEU A 452 -21.32 4.33 -17.03
CA LEU A 452 -20.25 4.78 -17.94
C LEU A 452 -19.49 3.60 -18.58
N MET A 453 -19.30 2.50 -17.85
CA MET A 453 -18.54 1.35 -18.36
C MET A 453 -19.30 0.62 -19.46
N ASP A 454 -20.63 0.52 -19.37
CA ASP A 454 -21.47 -0.07 -20.42
C ASP A 454 -21.38 0.74 -21.72
N LEU A 455 -21.33 2.08 -21.60
CA LEU A 455 -21.23 3.00 -22.74
C LEU A 455 -19.88 2.82 -23.47
N LEU A 456 -18.78 2.70 -22.72
CA LEU A 456 -17.44 2.50 -23.29
C LEU A 456 -17.24 1.07 -23.83
N ALA A 457 -17.85 0.06 -23.20
CA ALA A 457 -17.90 -1.30 -23.74
C ALA A 457 -18.65 -1.36 -25.08
N ALA A 458 -19.80 -0.69 -25.18
CA ALA A 458 -20.55 -0.57 -26.43
C ALA A 458 -19.75 0.12 -27.55
N GLN A 459 -18.96 1.15 -27.23
CA GLN A 459 -18.07 1.81 -28.20
C GLN A 459 -16.99 0.85 -28.75
N ILE A 460 -16.45 -0.04 -27.91
CA ILE A 460 -15.50 -1.08 -28.33
C ILE A 460 -16.19 -2.16 -29.15
N ASP A 461 -17.40 -2.58 -28.76
CA ASP A 461 -18.19 -3.59 -29.48
C ASP A 461 -18.59 -3.10 -30.89
N ALA A 462 -18.87 -1.80 -31.04
CA ALA A 462 -19.13 -1.17 -32.34
C ALA A 462 -17.94 -1.22 -33.31
N THR A 463 -16.72 -1.54 -32.85
CA THR A 463 -15.57 -1.80 -33.73
C THR A 463 -15.66 -3.17 -34.44
N GLY A 464 -16.54 -4.07 -34.00
CA GLY A 464 -16.77 -5.39 -34.59
C GLY A 464 -15.53 -6.30 -34.46
N PRO A 465 -15.04 -6.93 -35.55
CA PRO A 465 -13.88 -7.83 -35.48
C PRO A 465 -12.61 -7.21 -34.88
N SER A 466 -12.42 -5.89 -34.98
CA SER A 466 -11.29 -5.19 -34.36
C SER A 466 -11.27 -5.30 -32.83
N LYS A 467 -12.40 -5.59 -32.17
CA LYS A 467 -12.48 -5.80 -30.72
C LYS A 467 -11.43 -6.79 -30.23
N GLN A 468 -11.19 -7.89 -30.95
CA GLN A 468 -10.24 -8.92 -30.51
C GLN A 468 -8.80 -8.39 -30.50
N VAL A 469 -8.41 -7.61 -31.51
CA VAL A 469 -7.11 -6.92 -31.57
C VAL A 469 -6.99 -5.87 -30.45
N LEU A 470 -8.04 -5.10 -30.20
CA LEU A 470 -8.09 -4.12 -29.10
C LEU A 470 -7.98 -4.78 -27.73
N GLN A 471 -8.60 -5.94 -27.54
CA GLN A 471 -8.48 -6.72 -26.31
C GLN A 471 -7.05 -7.23 -26.11
N CYS A 472 -6.37 -7.72 -27.16
CA CYS A 472 -4.94 -8.04 -27.08
C CYS A 472 -4.08 -6.82 -26.71
N GLY A 473 -4.27 -5.68 -27.39
CA GLY A 473 -3.58 -4.43 -27.08
C GLY A 473 -3.77 -4.00 -25.63
N ALA A 474 -4.99 -4.14 -25.09
CA ALA A 474 -5.30 -3.80 -23.71
C ALA A 474 -4.61 -4.69 -22.66
N VAL A 475 -4.18 -5.91 -23.01
CA VAL A 475 -3.39 -6.78 -22.12
C VAL A 475 -1.92 -6.35 -22.09
N ILE A 476 -1.40 -5.79 -23.20
CA ILE A 476 -0.05 -5.20 -23.25
C ILE A 476 -0.02 -3.91 -22.42
N GLY A 477 -0.99 -3.02 -22.61
CA GLY A 477 -1.10 -1.80 -21.83
C GLY A 477 -2.02 -0.76 -22.45
N ARG A 478 -2.04 0.44 -21.87
CA ARG A 478 -2.70 1.61 -22.50
C ARG A 478 -1.97 2.03 -23.77
N ASN A 479 -0.64 1.97 -23.75
CA ASN A 479 0.24 2.21 -24.87
C ASN A 479 0.84 0.86 -25.30
N PHE A 480 0.89 0.56 -26.59
CA PHE A 480 1.45 -0.70 -27.09
C PHE A 480 2.14 -0.53 -28.45
N ASP A 481 3.16 -1.36 -28.69
CA ASP A 481 3.90 -1.40 -29.95
C ASP A 481 3.44 -2.53 -30.89
N LEU A 482 3.60 -2.32 -32.20
CA LEU A 482 3.20 -3.30 -33.23
C LEU A 482 3.92 -4.66 -33.08
N PRO A 483 5.24 -4.74 -32.78
CA PRO A 483 5.93 -6.01 -32.55
C PRO A 483 5.30 -6.86 -31.44
N THR A 484 4.99 -6.26 -30.29
CA THR A 484 4.41 -6.95 -29.13
C THR A 484 2.96 -7.35 -29.40
N LEU A 485 2.17 -6.47 -30.03
CA LEU A 485 0.81 -6.81 -30.45
C LEU A 485 0.81 -7.98 -31.44
N ARG A 486 1.73 -8.00 -32.41
CA ARG A 486 1.87 -9.08 -33.38
C ARG A 486 2.22 -10.41 -32.73
N ALA A 487 3.01 -10.43 -31.66
CA ALA A 487 3.36 -11.66 -30.95
C ALA A 487 2.10 -12.39 -30.42
N ILE A 488 1.16 -11.65 -29.82
CA ILE A 488 -0.05 -12.22 -29.20
C ILE A 488 -1.32 -12.22 -30.07
N ALA A 489 -1.37 -11.38 -31.11
CA ALA A 489 -2.53 -11.24 -32.01
C ALA A 489 -2.24 -11.74 -33.44
N SER A 490 -1.24 -12.59 -33.63
CA SER A 490 -0.78 -13.11 -34.94
C SER A 490 -1.88 -13.76 -35.79
N GLU A 491 -2.91 -14.32 -35.16
CA GLU A 491 -4.12 -14.89 -35.79
C GLU A 491 -5.08 -13.85 -36.40
N HIS A 492 -4.88 -12.56 -36.10
CA HIS A 492 -5.70 -11.43 -36.53
C HIS A 492 -4.98 -10.53 -37.55
N GLU A 493 -3.88 -11.00 -38.15
CA GLU A 493 -3.23 -10.29 -39.26
C GLU A 493 -4.13 -10.26 -40.52
N PRO A 494 -4.21 -9.13 -41.26
CA PRO A 494 -3.43 -7.90 -41.08
C PRO A 494 -3.94 -7.02 -39.92
N LEU A 495 -3.05 -6.66 -39.00
CA LEU A 495 -3.41 -5.90 -37.78
C LEU A 495 -3.68 -4.41 -38.06
N ILE A 496 -2.98 -3.78 -39.01
CA ILE A 496 -3.09 -2.33 -39.29
C ILE A 496 -4.54 -1.89 -39.61
N PRO A 497 -5.30 -2.55 -40.50
CA PRO A 497 -6.71 -2.20 -40.73
C PRO A 497 -7.61 -2.26 -39.50
N HIS A 498 -7.28 -3.09 -38.50
CA HIS A 498 -8.03 -3.15 -37.25
C HIS A 498 -7.75 -1.94 -36.35
N LEU A 499 -6.50 -1.49 -36.31
CA LEU A 499 -6.04 -0.30 -35.58
C LEU A 499 -6.57 0.99 -36.24
N ASP A 500 -6.46 1.13 -37.56
CA ASP A 500 -6.99 2.27 -38.32
C ASP A 500 -8.50 2.46 -38.08
N LYS A 501 -9.26 1.35 -38.06
CA LYS A 501 -10.70 1.36 -37.77
C LYS A 501 -11.00 1.80 -36.33
N ALA A 502 -10.15 1.46 -35.37
CA ALA A 502 -10.30 1.88 -33.98
C ALA A 502 -9.95 3.36 -33.78
N CYS A 503 -8.94 3.87 -34.49
CA CYS A 503 -8.63 5.30 -34.56
C CYS A 503 -9.80 6.10 -35.15
N ALA A 504 -10.37 5.63 -36.26
CA ALA A 504 -11.55 6.25 -36.89
C ALA A 504 -12.82 6.22 -36.00
N ARG A 505 -12.82 5.44 -34.91
CA ARG A 505 -13.91 5.36 -33.91
C ARG A 505 -13.56 6.03 -32.57
N GLY A 506 -12.45 6.74 -32.49
CA GLY A 506 -11.99 7.43 -31.27
C GLY A 506 -11.72 6.49 -30.09
N VAL A 507 -11.31 5.25 -30.38
CA VAL A 507 -10.96 4.24 -29.36
C VAL A 507 -9.45 4.22 -29.09
N LEU A 508 -8.66 4.43 -30.15
CA LEU A 508 -7.20 4.57 -30.12
C LEU A 508 -6.77 5.90 -30.75
N ASP A 509 -5.63 6.40 -30.33
CA ASP A 509 -4.86 7.43 -31.03
C ASP A 509 -3.53 6.82 -31.50
N GLN A 510 -3.03 7.23 -32.66
CA GLN A 510 -1.74 6.79 -33.18
C GLN A 510 -0.65 7.77 -32.77
N GLU A 511 0.33 7.32 -31.98
CA GLU A 511 1.43 8.17 -31.49
C GLU A 511 2.62 8.19 -32.44
N SER A 512 2.91 7.07 -33.10
CA SER A 512 4.01 6.93 -34.06
C SER A 512 3.69 5.93 -35.18
N THR A 513 4.66 5.60 -36.04
CA THR A 513 4.48 4.59 -37.10
C THR A 513 4.13 3.21 -36.55
N ASP A 514 4.62 2.88 -35.35
CA ASP A 514 4.55 1.53 -34.77
C ASP A 514 3.96 1.51 -33.35
N THR A 515 3.40 2.62 -32.86
CA THR A 515 2.80 2.71 -31.52
C THR A 515 1.43 3.38 -31.52
N TRP A 516 0.52 2.83 -30.70
CA TRP A 516 -0.82 3.36 -30.46
C TRP A 516 -1.08 3.46 -28.95
N THR A 517 -1.93 4.40 -28.57
CA THR A 517 -2.47 4.56 -27.22
C THR A 517 -3.98 4.45 -27.25
N PHE A 518 -4.61 3.98 -26.17
CA PHE A 518 -6.04 4.19 -25.97
C PHE A 518 -6.32 5.67 -25.66
N SER A 519 -7.17 6.29 -26.48
CA SER A 519 -7.56 7.71 -26.37
C SER A 519 -8.08 8.08 -24.98
N HIS A 520 -8.62 7.10 -24.24
CA HIS A 520 -8.96 7.25 -22.83
C HIS A 520 -8.66 5.99 -22.01
N ALA A 521 -8.16 6.17 -20.78
CA ALA A 521 -7.81 5.05 -19.87
C ALA A 521 -9.01 4.14 -19.53
N LEU A 522 -10.24 4.66 -19.55
CA LEU A 522 -11.44 3.85 -19.33
C LEU A 522 -11.79 2.94 -20.53
N LEU A 523 -11.38 3.30 -21.76
CA LEU A 523 -11.54 2.42 -22.93
C LEU A 523 -10.58 1.24 -22.86
N HIS A 524 -9.33 1.50 -22.45
CA HIS A 524 -8.36 0.45 -22.10
C HIS A 524 -8.93 -0.52 -21.05
N GLN A 525 -9.49 0.02 -19.95
CA GLN A 525 -10.11 -0.80 -18.90
C GLN A 525 -11.31 -1.60 -19.40
N ALA A 526 -12.21 -1.02 -20.19
CA ALA A 526 -13.36 -1.73 -20.75
C ALA A 526 -12.94 -2.86 -21.71
N ALA A 527 -11.92 -2.64 -22.54
CA ALA A 527 -11.35 -3.68 -23.41
C ALA A 527 -10.75 -4.84 -22.57
N TYR A 528 -9.91 -4.51 -21.59
CA TYR A 528 -9.25 -5.50 -20.72
C TYR A 528 -10.24 -6.30 -19.87
N GLN A 529 -11.24 -5.64 -19.28
CA GLN A 529 -12.25 -6.30 -18.44
C GLN A 529 -13.19 -7.21 -19.24
N GLY A 530 -13.38 -6.93 -20.54
CA GLY A 530 -14.13 -7.80 -21.45
C GLY A 530 -13.48 -9.16 -21.73
N LEU A 531 -12.26 -9.42 -21.26
CA LEU A 531 -11.57 -10.71 -21.40
C LEU A 531 -11.83 -11.65 -20.21
N LEU A 532 -12.13 -12.92 -20.52
CA LEU A 532 -12.18 -14.00 -19.53
C LEU A 532 -10.85 -14.12 -18.77
N ARG A 533 -10.90 -14.41 -17.46
CA ARG A 533 -9.71 -14.58 -16.60
C ARG A 533 -8.65 -15.52 -17.20
N ARG A 534 -9.08 -16.68 -17.72
CA ARG A 534 -8.16 -17.65 -18.35
C ARG A 534 -7.47 -17.11 -19.61
N THR A 535 -8.16 -16.27 -20.38
CA THR A 535 -7.60 -15.64 -21.58
C THR A 535 -6.60 -14.54 -21.20
N ARG A 536 -6.88 -13.74 -20.16
CA ARG A 536 -5.92 -12.75 -19.64
C ARG A 536 -4.64 -13.40 -19.13
N ILE A 537 -4.76 -14.48 -18.35
CA ILE A 537 -3.61 -15.27 -17.86
C ILE A 537 -2.76 -15.79 -19.03
N ALA A 538 -3.40 -16.34 -20.08
CA ALA A 538 -2.71 -16.82 -21.27
C ALA A 538 -1.95 -15.70 -21.98
N TYR A 539 -2.62 -14.59 -22.32
CA TYR A 539 -1.96 -13.47 -23.00
C TYR A 539 -0.84 -12.83 -22.16
N HIS A 540 -0.99 -12.71 -20.83
CA HIS A 540 0.12 -12.25 -19.98
C HIS A 540 1.30 -13.23 -19.97
N SER A 541 1.05 -14.54 -20.03
CA SER A 541 2.10 -15.55 -20.19
C SER A 541 2.83 -15.41 -21.52
N ASP A 542 2.08 -15.23 -22.61
CA ASP A 542 2.64 -15.08 -23.96
C ASP A 542 3.48 -13.80 -24.08
N ILE A 543 3.03 -12.67 -23.49
CA ILE A 543 3.81 -11.42 -23.42
C ILE A 543 5.08 -11.62 -22.59
N ALA A 544 5.00 -12.27 -21.41
CA ALA A 544 6.17 -12.48 -20.56
C ALA A 544 7.26 -13.30 -21.28
N SER A 545 6.89 -14.37 -21.99
CA SER A 545 7.82 -15.15 -22.82
C SER A 545 8.39 -14.33 -23.97
N TYR A 546 7.56 -13.56 -24.69
CA TYR A 546 8.04 -12.68 -25.76
C TYR A 546 9.05 -11.64 -25.25
N LEU A 547 8.79 -11.02 -24.10
CA LEU A 547 9.69 -10.03 -23.49
C LEU A 547 11.04 -10.64 -23.11
N GLN A 548 11.04 -11.83 -22.50
CA GLN A 548 12.26 -12.55 -22.12
C GLN A 548 13.12 -12.94 -23.33
N GLU A 549 12.50 -13.45 -24.40
CA GLU A 549 13.22 -13.98 -25.57
C GLU A 549 13.65 -12.89 -26.56
N HIS A 550 12.81 -11.86 -26.77
CA HIS A 550 12.94 -10.93 -27.91
C HIS A 550 13.10 -9.45 -27.51
N ARG A 551 12.92 -9.08 -26.23
CA ARG A 551 12.97 -7.69 -25.73
C ARG A 551 13.77 -7.55 -24.43
N ALA A 552 14.85 -8.32 -24.30
CA ALA A 552 15.75 -8.27 -23.13
C ALA A 552 16.33 -6.88 -22.86
N ASP A 553 16.44 -6.03 -23.89
CA ASP A 553 16.84 -4.63 -23.80
C ASP A 553 15.77 -3.73 -23.14
N ALA A 554 14.49 -3.99 -23.38
CA ALA A 554 13.38 -3.31 -22.72
C ALA A 554 13.26 -3.76 -21.26
N VAL A 555 13.37 -5.07 -21.02
CA VAL A 555 13.38 -5.66 -19.66
C VAL A 555 14.57 -5.14 -18.84
N HIS A 556 15.76 -4.96 -19.42
CA HIS A 556 16.90 -4.41 -18.69
C HIS A 556 16.69 -2.95 -18.26
N ARG A 557 15.91 -2.17 -19.01
CA ARG A 557 15.62 -0.75 -18.71
C ARG A 557 14.44 -0.57 -17.76
N ASN A 558 13.40 -1.39 -17.89
CA ASN A 558 12.27 -1.44 -16.97
C ASN A 558 11.96 -2.92 -16.64
N PRO A 559 12.62 -3.50 -15.62
CA PRO A 559 12.43 -4.91 -15.27
C PRO A 559 11.06 -5.18 -14.64
N THR A 560 10.36 -4.15 -14.17
CA THR A 560 9.02 -4.28 -13.56
C THR A 560 7.98 -4.81 -14.55
N ILE A 561 8.07 -4.43 -15.84
CA ILE A 561 7.13 -4.88 -16.89
C ILE A 561 7.06 -6.42 -16.96
N LEU A 562 8.21 -7.08 -16.85
CA LEU A 562 8.26 -8.54 -16.85
C LEU A 562 7.68 -9.12 -15.54
N ALA A 563 8.01 -8.53 -14.38
CA ALA A 563 7.49 -8.99 -13.09
C ALA A 563 5.96 -8.91 -13.01
N ASP A 564 5.35 -7.80 -13.44
CA ASP A 564 3.90 -7.61 -13.45
C ASP A 564 3.21 -8.58 -14.43
N HIS A 565 3.76 -8.83 -15.62
CA HIS A 565 3.18 -9.83 -16.53
C HIS A 565 3.32 -11.28 -16.01
N LEU A 566 4.45 -11.65 -15.40
CA LEU A 566 4.61 -12.97 -14.76
C LEU A 566 3.62 -13.16 -13.60
N SER A 567 3.39 -12.12 -12.80
CA SER A 567 2.40 -12.09 -11.72
C SER A 567 0.97 -12.28 -12.25
N LEU A 568 0.57 -11.50 -13.27
CA LEU A 568 -0.75 -11.59 -13.89
C LEU A 568 -0.96 -12.91 -14.69
N ALA A 569 0.12 -13.55 -15.11
CA ALA A 569 0.15 -14.91 -15.67
C ALA A 569 0.11 -16.03 -14.60
N GLN A 570 0.06 -15.69 -13.30
CA GLN A 570 0.12 -16.61 -12.17
C GLN A 570 1.38 -17.50 -12.13
N GLN A 571 2.51 -17.00 -12.66
CA GLN A 571 3.80 -17.67 -12.62
C GLN A 571 4.59 -17.23 -11.36
N HIS A 572 4.14 -17.68 -10.19
CA HIS A 572 4.60 -17.18 -8.87
C HIS A 572 6.13 -17.17 -8.70
N VAL A 573 6.81 -18.31 -8.94
CA VAL A 573 8.28 -18.44 -8.78
C VAL A 573 9.06 -17.42 -9.62
N PRO A 574 8.93 -17.35 -10.96
CA PRO A 574 9.66 -16.37 -11.74
C PRO A 574 9.18 -14.93 -11.49
N ALA A 575 7.90 -14.70 -11.13
CA ALA A 575 7.42 -13.37 -10.74
C ALA A 575 8.16 -12.86 -9.49
N VAL A 576 8.24 -13.66 -8.42
CA VAL A 576 8.96 -13.34 -7.18
C VAL A 576 10.44 -13.11 -7.41
N GLN A 577 11.09 -13.95 -8.22
CA GLN A 577 12.49 -13.75 -8.63
C GLN A 577 12.71 -12.42 -9.36
N ASN A 578 11.80 -12.03 -10.24
CA ASN A 578 11.90 -10.75 -10.94
C ASN A 578 11.60 -9.57 -10.01
N TYR A 579 10.61 -9.63 -9.11
CA TYR A 579 10.39 -8.57 -8.12
C TYR A 579 11.56 -8.38 -7.17
N LEU A 580 12.27 -9.45 -6.78
CA LEU A 580 13.51 -9.35 -5.99
C LEU A 580 14.62 -8.61 -6.76
N ALA A 581 14.80 -8.93 -8.05
CA ALA A 581 15.77 -8.25 -8.90
C ALA A 581 15.40 -6.76 -9.12
N VAL A 582 14.12 -6.46 -9.34
CA VAL A 582 13.60 -5.09 -9.46
C VAL A 582 13.80 -4.32 -8.15
N SER A 583 13.50 -4.93 -7.00
CA SER A 583 13.75 -4.36 -5.67
C SER A 583 15.23 -4.01 -5.48
N GLN A 584 16.13 -4.93 -5.82
CA GLN A 584 17.57 -4.70 -5.72
C GLN A 584 18.02 -3.53 -6.61
N TRP A 585 17.46 -3.42 -7.82
CA TRP A 585 17.72 -2.30 -8.73
C TRP A 585 17.20 -0.96 -8.18
N ALA A 586 15.96 -0.91 -7.69
CA ALA A 586 15.38 0.27 -7.05
C ALA A 586 16.18 0.70 -5.80
N LEU A 587 16.64 -0.25 -4.99
CA LEU A 587 17.50 -0.03 -3.83
C LEU A 587 18.82 0.66 -4.20
N PHE A 588 19.47 0.23 -5.28
CA PHE A 588 20.71 0.84 -5.79
C PHE A 588 20.48 2.25 -6.37
N GLN A 589 19.33 2.52 -6.98
CA GLN A 589 18.92 3.87 -7.36
C GLN A 589 18.49 4.75 -6.16
N GLY A 590 18.43 4.18 -4.95
CA GLY A 590 17.92 4.83 -3.74
C GLY A 590 16.40 5.11 -3.76
N ALA A 591 15.66 4.42 -4.62
CA ALA A 591 14.20 4.39 -4.66
C ALA A 591 13.67 3.44 -3.56
N PHE A 592 13.97 3.75 -2.30
CA PHE A 592 13.76 2.84 -1.16
C PHE A 592 12.29 2.40 -0.98
N ASP A 593 11.34 3.33 -1.09
CA ASP A 593 9.90 3.06 -0.97
C ASP A 593 9.38 2.14 -2.10
N ASP A 594 9.92 2.25 -3.31
CA ASP A 594 9.57 1.33 -4.42
C ASP A 594 10.22 -0.05 -4.21
N ALA A 595 11.48 -0.10 -3.77
CA ALA A 595 12.15 -1.34 -3.42
C ALA A 595 11.34 -2.12 -2.36
N GLU A 596 10.88 -1.44 -1.31
CA GLU A 596 10.00 -2.01 -0.30
C GLU A 596 8.68 -2.52 -0.91
N ALA A 597 8.02 -1.72 -1.75
CA ALA A 597 6.78 -2.10 -2.41
C ALA A 597 6.94 -3.36 -3.32
N HIS A 598 8.09 -3.54 -3.97
CA HIS A 598 8.40 -4.74 -4.74
C HIS A 598 8.59 -5.98 -3.87
N VAL A 599 9.28 -5.85 -2.73
CA VAL A 599 9.46 -6.97 -1.79
C VAL A 599 8.13 -7.37 -1.16
N LEU A 600 7.27 -6.41 -0.81
CA LEU A 600 5.92 -6.70 -0.30
C LEU A 600 5.03 -7.36 -1.35
N ALA A 601 5.13 -6.95 -2.63
CA ALA A 601 4.45 -7.63 -3.72
C ALA A 601 4.97 -9.06 -3.95
N ALA A 602 6.28 -9.28 -3.76
CA ALA A 602 6.89 -10.61 -3.82
C ALA A 602 6.41 -11.52 -2.68
N LEU A 603 6.35 -11.02 -1.44
CA LEU A 603 5.82 -11.76 -0.29
C LEU A 603 4.35 -12.14 -0.48
N SER A 604 3.51 -11.23 -0.98
CA SER A 604 2.11 -11.53 -1.32
C SER A 604 1.99 -12.66 -2.36
N LEU A 605 2.94 -12.79 -3.29
CA LEU A 605 2.97 -13.87 -4.27
C LEU A 605 3.52 -15.19 -3.72
N CYS A 606 4.29 -15.16 -2.64
CA CYS A 606 4.60 -16.36 -1.87
C CYS A 606 3.35 -16.86 -1.11
N GLU A 607 2.60 -15.95 -0.47
CA GLU A 607 1.34 -16.29 0.23
C GLU A 607 0.23 -16.79 -0.71
N GLU A 608 0.18 -16.30 -1.96
CA GLU A 608 -0.76 -16.75 -2.99
C GLU A 608 -0.34 -18.04 -3.73
N ALA A 609 0.89 -18.53 -3.52
CA ALA A 609 1.41 -19.69 -4.23
C ALA A 609 0.68 -21.00 -3.83
N PRO A 610 0.48 -21.95 -4.77
CA PRO A 610 -0.07 -23.26 -4.45
C PRO A 610 0.79 -24.07 -3.46
N ASP A 611 0.13 -24.81 -2.56
CA ASP A 611 0.77 -25.64 -1.51
C ASP A 611 1.84 -26.64 -2.01
N ASP A 612 1.84 -26.98 -3.30
CA ASP A 612 2.82 -27.88 -3.93
C ASP A 612 4.13 -27.19 -4.38
N VAL A 613 4.24 -25.86 -4.20
CA VAL A 613 5.42 -25.06 -4.58
C VAL A 613 6.18 -24.58 -3.33
N ASP A 614 7.42 -25.03 -3.12
CA ASP A 614 8.29 -24.52 -2.03
C ASP A 614 8.77 -23.09 -2.35
N MET A 615 8.13 -22.09 -1.74
CA MET A 615 8.53 -20.68 -1.82
C MET A 615 9.53 -20.26 -0.72
N THR A 616 9.88 -21.14 0.23
CA THR A 616 10.58 -20.74 1.48
C THR A 616 11.92 -20.04 1.25
N ASP A 617 12.73 -20.48 0.29
CA ASP A 617 14.03 -19.83 0.01
C ASP A 617 13.84 -18.45 -0.65
N LEU A 618 12.72 -18.24 -1.36
CA LEU A 618 12.35 -16.93 -1.92
C LEU A 618 11.76 -16.00 -0.84
N GLU A 619 10.98 -16.51 0.11
CA GLU A 619 10.52 -15.76 1.29
C GLU A 619 11.70 -15.29 2.15
N ILE A 620 12.69 -16.17 2.39
CA ILE A 620 13.95 -15.83 3.08
C ILE A 620 14.68 -14.69 2.34
N ALA A 621 14.76 -14.75 1.01
CA ALA A 621 15.35 -13.68 0.20
C ALA A 621 14.55 -12.37 0.28
N CYS A 622 13.21 -12.43 0.30
CA CYS A 622 12.33 -11.28 0.48
C CYS A 622 12.55 -10.62 1.84
N HIS A 623 12.49 -11.36 2.95
CA HIS A 623 12.71 -10.80 4.28
C HIS A 623 14.14 -10.26 4.47
N THR A 624 15.14 -10.87 3.82
CA THR A 624 16.51 -10.32 3.77
C THR A 624 16.57 -8.96 3.06
N ALA A 625 15.91 -8.84 1.90
CA ALA A 625 15.83 -7.59 1.16
C ALA A 625 15.10 -6.51 1.98
N LEU A 626 13.96 -6.87 2.59
CA LEU A 626 13.18 -5.97 3.46
C LEU A 626 13.99 -5.45 4.65
N GLY A 627 14.69 -6.33 5.37
CA GLY A 627 15.58 -5.94 6.45
C GLY A 627 16.71 -5.01 5.98
N SER A 628 17.28 -5.28 4.81
CA SER A 628 18.34 -4.44 4.20
C SER A 628 17.86 -3.06 3.76
N ILE A 629 16.58 -2.93 3.35
CA ILE A 629 15.94 -1.64 3.03
C ILE A 629 15.67 -0.87 4.34
N HIS A 630 15.03 -1.50 5.32
CA HIS A 630 14.70 -0.87 6.60
C HIS A 630 15.95 -0.42 7.39
N VAL A 631 17.07 -1.16 7.34
CA VAL A 631 18.34 -0.71 7.93
C VAL A 631 18.83 0.59 7.29
N GLN A 632 18.68 0.76 5.97
CA GLN A 632 19.09 1.99 5.27
C GLN A 632 18.17 3.18 5.53
N THR A 633 16.86 2.95 5.68
CA THR A 633 15.87 4.03 5.87
C THR A 633 15.57 4.37 7.33
N MET A 634 15.74 3.42 8.25
CA MET A 634 15.32 3.54 9.66
C MET A 634 16.43 3.23 10.69
N GLY A 635 17.56 2.64 10.27
CA GLY A 635 18.69 2.31 11.13
C GLY A 635 18.72 0.86 11.66
N PHE A 636 19.83 0.50 12.30
CA PHE A 636 20.16 -0.90 12.67
C PHE A 636 19.35 -1.48 13.83
N THR A 637 18.62 -0.67 14.59
CA THR A 637 17.80 -1.12 15.73
C THR A 637 16.32 -0.82 15.54
N ALA A 638 15.88 -0.50 14.32
CA ALA A 638 14.49 -0.27 14.02
C ALA A 638 13.67 -1.57 14.12
N ASP A 639 12.51 -1.53 14.79
CA ASP A 639 11.65 -2.71 14.95
C ASP A 639 11.29 -3.40 13.61
N PRO A 640 10.98 -2.69 12.50
CA PRO A 640 10.74 -3.34 11.20
C PRO A 640 11.96 -4.08 10.64
N ALA A 641 13.16 -3.50 10.76
CA ALA A 641 14.40 -4.14 10.32
C ALA A 641 14.65 -5.43 11.12
N LYS A 642 14.49 -5.34 12.44
CA LYS A 642 14.63 -6.49 13.34
C LYS A 642 13.60 -7.60 13.03
N GLN A 643 12.33 -7.26 12.86
CA GLN A 643 11.26 -8.21 12.54
C GLN A 643 11.55 -8.97 11.23
N ALA A 644 12.04 -8.28 10.20
CA ALA A 644 12.41 -8.92 8.94
C ALA A 644 13.53 -9.97 9.13
N PHE A 645 14.57 -9.68 9.91
CA PHE A 645 15.63 -10.66 10.20
C PHE A 645 15.22 -11.78 11.17
N GLU A 646 14.32 -11.50 12.14
CA GLU A 646 13.71 -12.55 12.98
C GLU A 646 12.87 -13.52 12.13
N GLU A 647 12.22 -13.04 11.07
CA GLU A 647 11.45 -13.88 10.16
C GLU A 647 12.34 -14.73 9.24
N VAL A 648 13.51 -14.23 8.81
CA VAL A 648 14.56 -15.05 8.17
C VAL A 648 14.99 -16.20 9.08
N GLU A 649 15.21 -15.95 10.38
CA GLU A 649 15.55 -16.99 11.36
C GLU A 649 14.41 -18.02 11.48
N ARG A 650 13.16 -17.56 11.60
CA ARG A 650 11.97 -18.41 11.73
C ARG A 650 11.78 -19.31 10.52
N LEU A 651 11.79 -18.75 9.31
CA LEU A 651 11.60 -19.50 8.06
C LEU A 651 12.70 -20.54 7.88
N ALA A 652 13.96 -20.12 8.04
CA ALA A 652 15.10 -21.02 7.89
C ALA A 652 15.05 -22.17 8.91
N THR A 653 14.75 -21.92 10.19
CA THR A 653 14.66 -23.00 11.21
C THR A 653 13.52 -24.00 10.98
N THR A 654 12.54 -23.71 10.11
CA THR A 654 11.56 -24.73 9.68
C THR A 654 12.10 -25.70 8.63
N LYS A 655 13.19 -25.37 7.92
CA LYS A 655 13.78 -26.26 6.90
C LYS A 655 14.64 -27.34 7.54
N ALA A 656 14.47 -28.58 7.05
CA ALA A 656 15.29 -29.72 7.48
C ALA A 656 16.73 -29.68 6.94
N LYS A 657 17.01 -28.86 5.91
CA LYS A 657 18.32 -28.61 5.32
C LYS A 657 18.39 -27.18 4.77
N TYR A 658 19.53 -26.54 4.95
CA TYR A 658 19.84 -25.24 4.35
C TYR A 658 20.45 -25.40 2.95
N SER A 659 20.29 -24.39 2.09
CA SER A 659 20.87 -24.33 0.75
C SER A 659 21.96 -23.23 0.68
N ALA A 660 22.84 -23.32 -0.32
CA ALA A 660 23.85 -22.28 -0.58
C ALA A 660 23.23 -20.89 -0.77
N ALA A 661 22.05 -20.82 -1.39
CA ALA A 661 21.30 -19.61 -1.67
C ALA A 661 20.91 -18.81 -0.41
N ASN A 662 20.85 -19.46 0.76
CA ASN A 662 20.48 -18.83 2.03
C ASN A 662 21.69 -18.18 2.75
N CYS A 663 22.92 -18.42 2.29
CA CYS A 663 24.11 -17.85 2.94
C CYS A 663 24.19 -16.31 2.88
N PRO A 664 23.87 -15.63 1.76
CA PRO A 664 23.73 -14.17 1.75
C PRO A 664 22.72 -13.64 2.78
N ALA A 665 21.58 -14.31 2.94
CA ALA A 665 20.55 -13.98 3.93
C ALA A 665 21.08 -14.10 5.37
N PHE A 666 21.76 -15.20 5.67
CA PHE A 666 22.39 -15.42 6.98
C PHE A 666 23.49 -14.38 7.25
N TYR A 667 24.27 -13.97 6.23
CA TYR A 667 25.31 -12.97 6.37
C TYR A 667 24.78 -11.56 6.63
N GLY A 668 23.72 -11.15 5.91
CA GLY A 668 23.04 -9.87 6.15
C GLY A 668 22.47 -9.81 7.57
N SER A 669 21.78 -10.88 7.98
CA SER A 669 21.20 -11.02 9.33
C SER A 669 22.27 -11.03 10.43
N PHE A 670 23.39 -11.75 10.22
CA PHE A 670 24.56 -11.73 11.07
C PHE A 670 25.16 -10.32 11.21
N SER A 671 25.35 -9.62 10.10
CA SER A 671 25.95 -8.29 10.06
C SER A 671 25.08 -7.27 10.80
N HIS A 672 23.77 -7.32 10.59
CA HIS A 672 22.78 -6.56 11.36
C HIS A 672 22.88 -6.87 12.87
N ALA A 673 22.94 -8.15 13.26
CA ALA A 673 23.02 -8.55 14.66
C ALA A 673 24.31 -8.06 15.35
N ILE A 674 25.45 -8.11 14.65
CA ILE A 674 26.71 -7.53 15.16
C ILE A 674 26.59 -6.00 15.32
N LEU A 675 26.10 -5.28 14.32
CA LEU A 675 26.04 -3.82 14.31
C LEU A 675 25.06 -3.26 15.36
N SER A 676 23.91 -3.93 15.53
CA SER A 676 22.89 -3.64 16.55
C SER A 676 23.28 -4.10 17.97
N GLY A 677 24.35 -4.88 18.12
CA GLY A 677 24.84 -5.34 19.43
C GLY A 677 24.20 -6.63 19.95
N ASP A 678 23.38 -7.33 19.15
CA ASP A 678 22.84 -8.66 19.48
C ASP A 678 23.85 -9.77 19.17
N ARG A 679 24.76 -10.04 20.11
CA ARG A 679 25.65 -11.20 20.03
C ARG A 679 24.90 -12.53 19.99
N ALA A 680 23.71 -12.64 20.59
CA ALA A 680 22.97 -13.89 20.59
C ALA A 680 22.46 -14.20 19.17
N GLY A 681 21.88 -13.22 18.47
CA GLY A 681 21.50 -13.32 17.06
C GLY A 681 22.70 -13.61 16.17
N ALA A 682 23.81 -12.89 16.36
CA ALA A 682 25.03 -13.10 15.60
C ALA A 682 25.57 -14.55 15.74
N VAL A 683 25.51 -15.14 16.94
CA VAL A 683 25.88 -16.54 17.17
C VAL A 683 24.87 -17.52 16.53
N ARG A 684 23.56 -17.22 16.55
CA ARG A 684 22.54 -18.07 15.91
C ARG A 684 22.77 -18.16 14.39
N PHE A 685 22.90 -17.03 13.69
CA PHE A 685 23.22 -17.03 12.25
C PHE A 685 24.60 -17.64 11.95
N GLY A 686 25.60 -17.43 12.81
CA GLY A 686 26.90 -18.08 12.68
C GLY A 686 26.87 -19.60 12.81
N ASN A 687 25.97 -20.16 13.62
CA ASN A 687 25.73 -21.61 13.68
C ASN A 687 25.03 -22.11 12.41
N MET A 688 24.08 -21.37 11.86
CA MET A 688 23.40 -21.74 10.61
C MET A 688 24.37 -21.84 9.43
N PHE A 689 25.42 -21.01 9.39
CA PHE A 689 26.55 -21.18 8.45
C PHE A 689 27.31 -22.49 8.65
N LEU A 690 27.61 -22.87 9.90
CA LEU A 690 28.29 -24.13 10.22
C LEU A 690 27.44 -25.34 9.87
N ASP A 691 26.13 -25.30 10.17
CA ASP A 691 25.17 -26.34 9.82
C ASP A 691 24.99 -26.47 8.31
N THR A 692 24.99 -25.35 7.57
CA THR A 692 24.96 -25.36 6.10
C THR A 692 26.24 -26.01 5.55
N LEU A 693 27.41 -25.58 6.05
CA LEU A 693 28.72 -26.12 5.64
C LEU A 693 28.84 -27.62 5.92
N ALA A 694 28.31 -28.11 7.04
CA ALA A 694 28.32 -29.53 7.41
C ALA A 694 27.51 -30.44 6.44
N ASN A 695 26.69 -29.85 5.57
CA ASN A 695 25.91 -30.56 4.54
C ASN A 695 26.48 -30.41 3.12
N VAL A 696 27.58 -29.65 2.93
CA VAL A 696 28.26 -29.47 1.64
C VAL A 696 29.13 -30.69 1.34
N PRO A 697 29.09 -31.28 0.13
CA PRO A 697 29.97 -32.37 -0.25
C PRO A 697 31.45 -31.96 -0.24
N ASP A 698 32.35 -32.84 0.23
CA ASP A 698 33.81 -32.59 0.27
C ASP A 698 34.44 -32.27 -1.10
N ALA A 699 33.74 -32.53 -2.22
CA ALA A 699 34.21 -32.15 -3.56
C ALA A 699 34.05 -30.65 -3.89
N ASP A 700 33.44 -29.87 -2.99
CA ASP A 700 33.16 -28.43 -3.13
C ASP A 700 33.98 -27.64 -2.09
N GLU A 701 35.30 -27.90 -2.07
CA GLU A 701 36.28 -27.29 -1.14
C GLU A 701 36.33 -25.76 -1.26
N ASP A 702 36.17 -25.22 -2.48
CA ASP A 702 36.16 -23.78 -2.80
C ASP A 702 34.79 -23.10 -2.58
N SER A 703 33.79 -23.78 -2.02
CA SER A 703 32.41 -23.25 -1.93
C SER A 703 32.30 -21.91 -1.17
N GLU A 704 31.47 -21.01 -1.71
CA GLU A 704 31.12 -19.70 -1.12
C GLU A 704 30.71 -19.81 0.36
N ILE A 705 30.02 -20.90 0.72
CA ILE A 705 29.56 -21.24 2.07
C ILE A 705 30.74 -21.33 3.04
N ARG A 706 31.87 -21.92 2.63
CA ARG A 706 33.07 -22.08 3.46
C ARG A 706 33.73 -20.73 3.75
N ILE A 707 33.80 -19.86 2.73
CA ILE A 707 34.33 -18.50 2.81
C ILE A 707 33.47 -17.64 3.74
N GLY A 708 32.15 -17.65 3.55
CA GLY A 708 31.18 -16.96 4.42
C GLY A 708 31.25 -17.45 5.86
N SER A 709 31.28 -18.77 6.08
CA SER A 709 31.38 -19.38 7.40
C SER A 709 32.66 -18.95 8.13
N TYR A 710 33.84 -19.02 7.50
CA TYR A 710 35.07 -18.57 8.14
C TYR A 710 35.06 -17.06 8.47
N ASN A 711 34.54 -16.19 7.60
CA ASN A 711 34.41 -14.77 7.93
C ASN A 711 33.56 -14.56 9.18
N VAL A 712 32.39 -15.20 9.26
CA VAL A 712 31.49 -15.06 10.41
C VAL A 712 32.16 -15.54 11.70
N GLN A 713 32.93 -16.64 11.64
CA GLN A 713 33.73 -17.10 12.79
C GLN A 713 34.86 -16.11 13.15
N VAL A 714 35.59 -15.57 12.18
CA VAL A 714 36.61 -14.52 12.40
C VAL A 714 36.00 -13.31 13.10
N ALA A 715 34.86 -12.81 12.63
CA ALA A 715 34.16 -11.68 13.22
C ALA A 715 33.64 -12.01 14.63
N LEU A 716 32.96 -13.15 14.84
CA LEU A 716 32.48 -13.59 16.16
C LEU A 716 33.62 -13.74 17.18
N ASN A 717 34.75 -14.32 16.77
CA ASN A 717 35.91 -14.48 17.64
C ASN A 717 36.61 -13.15 17.90
N PHE A 718 36.72 -12.26 16.92
CA PHE A 718 37.20 -10.89 17.13
C PHE A 718 36.34 -10.15 18.16
N TYR A 719 35.02 -10.07 17.95
CA TYR A 719 34.10 -9.34 18.83
C TYR A 719 33.94 -9.99 20.21
N SER A 720 34.14 -11.31 20.34
CA SER A 720 34.19 -12.00 21.64
C SER A 720 35.54 -11.86 22.37
N GLY A 721 36.57 -11.27 21.74
CA GLY A 721 37.94 -11.17 22.30
C GLY A 721 38.77 -12.45 22.21
N ASN A 722 38.32 -13.45 21.45
CA ASN A 722 38.96 -14.75 21.25
C ASN A 722 40.05 -14.69 20.14
N PHE A 723 40.97 -13.73 20.22
CA PHE A 723 41.94 -13.42 19.15
C PHE A 723 42.77 -14.63 18.69
N GLN A 724 43.13 -15.56 19.59
CA GLN A 724 43.88 -16.78 19.23
C GLN A 724 43.09 -17.77 18.36
N GLN A 725 41.75 -17.74 18.40
CA GLN A 725 40.93 -18.53 17.48
C GLN A 725 40.69 -17.75 16.19
N GLN A 726 40.37 -16.46 16.29
CA GLN A 726 40.26 -15.53 15.15
C GLN A 726 41.46 -15.66 14.18
N PHE A 727 42.70 -15.68 14.68
CA PHE A 727 43.88 -15.80 13.82
C PHE A 727 43.97 -17.14 13.08
N LYS A 728 43.44 -18.23 13.65
CA LYS A 728 43.40 -19.54 12.98
C LYS A 728 42.30 -19.58 11.92
N ASP A 729 41.12 -19.08 12.27
CA ASP A 729 39.97 -19.02 11.35
C ASP A 729 40.32 -18.15 10.13
N PHE A 730 41.03 -17.03 10.36
CA PHE A 730 41.48 -16.16 9.27
C PHE A 730 42.63 -16.77 8.45
N ALA A 731 43.54 -17.53 9.06
CA ALA A 731 44.55 -18.28 8.31
C ALA A 731 43.90 -19.32 7.38
N ALA A 732 42.89 -20.05 7.87
CA ALA A 732 42.13 -21.00 7.06
C ALA A 732 41.34 -20.32 5.93
N LEU A 733 40.76 -19.13 6.19
CA LEU A 733 40.13 -18.31 5.16
C LEU A 733 41.13 -17.84 4.07
N ARG A 734 42.35 -17.47 4.47
CA ARG A 734 43.44 -17.06 3.55
C ARG A 734 43.93 -18.20 2.65
N GLU A 735 43.80 -19.47 3.08
CA GLU A 735 44.15 -20.63 2.25
C GLU A 735 43.11 -20.94 1.15
N VAL A 736 41.83 -20.62 1.35
CA VAL A 736 40.74 -20.95 0.41
C VAL A 736 40.32 -19.78 -0.51
N TYR A 737 40.71 -18.53 -0.21
CA TYR A 737 40.25 -17.38 -0.98
C TYR A 737 41.13 -17.06 -2.21
N ASP A 738 40.55 -17.21 -3.40
CA ASP A 738 41.03 -16.70 -4.68
C ASP A 738 40.17 -15.51 -5.17
N ILE A 739 40.75 -14.32 -5.29
CA ILE A 739 40.06 -13.11 -5.77
C ILE A 739 39.46 -13.26 -7.18
N THR A 740 40.04 -14.10 -8.04
CA THR A 740 39.56 -14.30 -9.42
C THR A 740 38.33 -15.19 -9.50
N LYS A 741 38.14 -16.07 -8.50
CA LYS A 741 36.94 -16.92 -8.34
C LYS A 741 35.86 -16.21 -7.52
N HIS A 742 36.26 -15.59 -6.41
CA HIS A 742 35.35 -15.18 -5.34
C HIS A 742 35.06 -13.67 -5.32
N GLY A 743 35.79 -12.83 -6.06
CA GLY A 743 35.55 -11.39 -6.11
C GLY A 743 34.14 -11.01 -6.59
N ALA A 744 33.46 -11.90 -7.32
CA ALA A 744 32.06 -11.73 -7.72
C ALA A 744 31.06 -11.84 -6.54
N MET A 745 31.42 -12.49 -5.43
CA MET A 745 30.52 -12.70 -4.28
C MET A 745 29.97 -11.39 -3.70
N ILE A 746 30.65 -10.26 -3.91
CA ILE A 746 30.17 -8.93 -3.49
C ILE A 746 28.76 -8.60 -4.00
N THR A 747 28.34 -9.09 -5.17
CA THR A 747 26.99 -8.83 -5.69
C THR A 747 25.89 -9.48 -4.84
N ASN A 748 26.22 -10.59 -4.18
CA ASN A 748 25.27 -11.38 -3.39
C ASN A 748 25.34 -10.97 -1.91
N TYR A 749 26.54 -10.74 -1.38
CA TYR A 749 26.78 -10.44 0.04
C TYR A 749 26.87 -8.93 0.36
N GLY A 750 26.88 -8.05 -0.65
CA GLY A 750 26.99 -6.59 -0.51
C GLY A 750 28.40 -6.09 -0.15
N VAL A 751 29.34 -6.99 0.16
CA VAL A 751 30.72 -6.71 0.56
C VAL A 751 31.61 -7.88 0.17
N ASP A 752 32.88 -7.61 -0.17
CA ASP A 752 33.87 -8.69 -0.31
C ASP A 752 34.13 -9.35 1.06
N ILE A 753 33.75 -10.62 1.17
CA ILE A 753 33.79 -11.37 2.44
C ILE A 753 35.23 -11.49 2.95
N PHE A 754 36.22 -11.66 2.07
CA PHE A 754 37.60 -11.79 2.53
C PHE A 754 38.13 -10.48 3.12
N ALA A 755 37.94 -9.35 2.43
CA ALA A 755 38.30 -8.03 2.92
C ALA A 755 37.63 -7.70 4.24
N ALA A 756 36.33 -8.02 4.39
CA ALA A 756 35.61 -7.82 5.64
C ALA A 756 36.26 -8.54 6.83
N ALA A 757 36.78 -9.76 6.62
CA ALA A 757 37.49 -10.53 7.64
C ALA A 757 38.94 -10.06 7.86
N GLN A 758 39.66 -9.73 6.77
CA GLN A 758 41.06 -9.32 6.76
C GLN A 758 41.31 -8.08 7.64
N MET A 759 40.36 -7.14 7.63
CA MET A 759 40.36 -5.93 8.45
C MET A 759 40.42 -6.18 9.98
N PHE A 760 40.08 -7.40 10.45
CA PHE A 760 40.15 -7.73 11.88
C PHE A 760 41.52 -8.29 12.33
N GLU A 761 42.33 -8.91 11.45
CA GLU A 761 43.62 -9.50 11.89
C GLU A 761 44.59 -8.43 12.43
N PRO A 762 44.89 -7.31 11.74
CA PRO A 762 45.82 -6.30 12.24
C PRO A 762 45.42 -5.72 13.59
N VAL A 763 44.11 -5.54 13.82
CA VAL A 763 43.56 -4.99 15.07
C VAL A 763 43.73 -6.00 16.21
N GLY A 764 43.37 -7.27 15.98
CA GLY A 764 43.58 -8.34 16.96
C GLY A 764 45.05 -8.48 17.35
N ARG A 765 45.97 -8.45 16.36
CA ARG A 765 47.43 -8.49 16.58
C ARG A 765 47.90 -7.32 17.45
N ALA A 766 47.47 -6.10 17.12
CA ALA A 766 47.84 -4.92 17.90
C ALA A 766 47.33 -4.97 19.36
N ILE A 767 46.11 -5.50 19.59
CA ILE A 767 45.53 -5.66 20.93
C ILE A 767 46.30 -6.68 21.79
N VAL A 768 46.74 -7.81 21.21
CA VAL A 768 47.51 -8.82 21.96
C VAL A 768 48.98 -8.48 22.14
N GLY A 769 49.48 -7.43 21.47
CA GLY A 769 50.85 -6.94 21.57
C GLY A 769 51.78 -7.30 20.42
N ASP A 770 51.29 -7.96 19.37
CA ASP A 770 52.03 -8.31 18.14
C ASP A 770 52.20 -7.09 17.21
N THR A 771 52.57 -5.92 17.76
CA THR A 771 52.57 -4.63 17.04
C THR A 771 53.54 -4.59 15.85
N HIS A 772 54.56 -5.45 15.85
CA HIS A 772 55.50 -5.63 14.74
C HIS A 772 54.87 -6.19 13.46
N LEU A 773 53.69 -6.81 13.55
CA LEU A 773 52.93 -7.33 12.40
C LEU A 773 51.97 -6.31 11.79
N VAL A 774 51.74 -5.17 12.45
CA VAL A 774 50.71 -4.20 12.02
C VAL A 774 51.05 -3.59 10.65
N ASP A 775 52.29 -3.13 10.45
CA ASP A 775 52.72 -2.54 9.18
C ASP A 775 52.60 -3.51 7.98
N PRO A 776 53.16 -4.74 7.99
CA PRO A 776 53.04 -5.66 6.87
C PRO A 776 51.60 -6.12 6.61
N LEU A 777 50.79 -6.36 7.64
CA LEU A 777 49.39 -6.76 7.46
C LEU A 777 48.51 -5.61 6.95
N SER A 778 48.80 -4.36 7.35
CA SER A 778 48.10 -3.19 6.80
C SER A 778 48.45 -2.97 5.33
N ALA A 779 49.72 -3.19 4.95
CA ALA A 779 50.15 -3.12 3.55
C ALA A 779 49.50 -4.23 2.69
N GLU A 780 49.43 -5.47 3.18
CA GLU A 780 48.70 -6.58 2.52
C GLU A 780 47.22 -6.22 2.30
N THR A 781 46.61 -5.59 3.30
CA THR A 781 45.21 -5.13 3.24
C THR A 781 45.03 -4.04 2.19
N ASP A 782 45.90 -3.03 2.17
CA ASP A 782 45.84 -1.93 1.19
C ASP A 782 46.07 -2.43 -0.25
N GLU A 783 47.04 -3.33 -0.47
CA GLU A 783 47.23 -3.99 -1.76
C GLU A 783 46.00 -4.79 -2.21
N HIS A 784 45.31 -5.45 -1.28
CA HIS A 784 44.10 -6.19 -1.60
C HIS A 784 42.94 -5.24 -1.98
N GLN A 785 42.75 -4.13 -1.26
CA GLN A 785 41.76 -3.12 -1.64
C GLN A 785 42.02 -2.51 -3.03
N VAL A 786 43.29 -2.25 -3.39
CA VAL A 786 43.66 -1.78 -4.73
C VAL A 786 43.35 -2.83 -5.81
N LYS A 787 43.53 -4.13 -5.53
CA LYS A 787 43.18 -5.22 -6.47
C LYS A 787 41.66 -5.40 -6.61
N LEU A 788 40.91 -5.23 -5.52
CA LEU A 788 39.44 -5.25 -5.49
C LEU A 788 38.82 -4.08 -6.28
N ASN A 789 39.44 -2.90 -6.21
CA ASN A 789 39.03 -1.70 -6.97
C ASN A 789 37.54 -1.32 -6.78
N ILE A 790 37.07 -1.33 -5.53
CA ILE A 790 35.70 -0.98 -5.14
C ILE A 790 35.73 0.32 -4.30
N PRO A 791 35.47 1.51 -4.89
CA PRO A 791 35.66 2.78 -4.20
C PRO A 791 34.82 2.94 -2.93
N VAL A 792 33.57 2.43 -2.90
CA VAL A 792 32.69 2.51 -1.72
C VAL A 792 33.21 1.78 -0.47
N MET A 793 34.19 0.87 -0.63
CA MET A 793 34.88 0.21 0.50
C MET A 793 36.08 1.01 1.04
N GLU A 794 36.54 2.05 0.32
CA GLU A 794 37.70 2.84 0.70
C GLU A 794 37.54 3.57 2.06
N PRO A 795 36.38 4.17 2.42
CA PRO A 795 36.16 4.72 3.75
C PRO A 795 36.36 3.69 4.87
N TYR A 796 35.82 2.48 4.70
CA TYR A 796 35.99 1.39 5.67
C TYR A 796 37.46 1.04 5.84
N ALA A 797 38.16 0.78 4.73
CA ALA A 797 39.57 0.41 4.72
C ALA A 797 40.48 1.48 5.35
N LYS A 798 40.20 2.77 5.12
CA LYS A 798 40.98 3.87 5.69
C LYS A 798 40.67 4.08 7.17
N ILE A 799 39.40 4.22 7.54
CA ILE A 799 38.96 4.49 8.92
C ILE A 799 39.32 3.31 9.84
N TRP A 800 38.97 2.09 9.45
CA TRP A 800 39.25 0.91 10.26
C TRP A 800 40.74 0.53 10.23
N GLY A 801 41.41 0.69 9.08
CA GLY A 801 42.87 0.52 8.97
C GLY A 801 43.70 1.52 9.77
N ALA A 802 43.11 2.59 10.30
CA ALA A 802 43.77 3.48 11.27
C ALA A 802 43.79 2.91 12.71
N VAL A 803 42.83 2.04 13.07
CA VAL A 803 42.73 1.41 14.39
C VAL A 803 43.98 0.60 14.78
N PRO A 804 44.54 -0.30 13.96
CA PRO A 804 45.73 -1.07 14.35
C PRO A 804 46.97 -0.19 14.49
N LEU A 805 47.11 0.86 13.67
CA LEU A 805 48.19 1.85 13.77
C LEU A 805 48.14 2.61 15.10
N TYR A 806 46.95 3.03 15.55
CA TYR A 806 46.76 3.65 16.86
C TYR A 806 47.16 2.71 18.01
N TYR A 807 46.76 1.43 17.95
CA TYR A 807 47.14 0.44 18.96
C TYR A 807 48.62 0.05 18.93
N ALA A 808 49.29 0.15 17.77
CA ALA A 808 50.75 0.04 17.64
C ALA A 808 51.52 1.28 18.16
N GLY A 809 50.83 2.32 18.62
CA GLY A 809 51.44 3.58 19.09
C GLY A 809 51.84 4.54 17.97
N GLN A 810 51.42 4.29 16.73
CA GLN A 810 51.73 5.10 15.56
C GLN A 810 50.67 6.20 15.33
N THR A 811 50.42 7.00 16.37
CA THR A 811 49.27 7.90 16.46
C THR A 811 49.16 8.88 15.29
N ASP A 812 50.27 9.51 14.86
CA ASP A 812 50.23 10.48 13.75
C ASP A 812 49.79 9.84 12.42
N ARG A 813 50.26 8.61 12.13
CA ARG A 813 49.85 7.84 10.94
C ARG A 813 48.37 7.44 11.03
N ALA A 814 47.90 7.05 12.22
CA ALA A 814 46.49 6.73 12.44
C ALA A 814 45.59 7.96 12.22
N ILE A 815 45.95 9.12 12.79
CA ILE A 815 45.22 10.39 12.64
C ILE A 815 45.19 10.85 11.18
N ALA A 816 46.31 10.74 10.46
CA ALA A 816 46.35 11.07 9.03
C ALA A 816 45.40 10.16 8.22
N ARG A 817 45.48 8.84 8.44
CA ARG A 817 44.68 7.85 7.71
C ARG A 817 43.18 7.94 8.00
N VAL A 818 42.77 8.19 9.26
CA VAL A 818 41.35 8.37 9.58
C VAL A 818 40.79 9.67 8.99
N LYS A 819 41.58 10.76 8.97
CA LYS A 819 41.18 12.03 8.31
C LYS A 819 41.03 11.86 6.79
N GLU A 820 41.90 11.08 6.16
CA GLU A 820 41.77 10.71 4.74
C GLU A 820 40.50 9.88 4.49
N GLY A 821 40.21 8.89 5.33
CA GLY A 821 38.99 8.07 5.24
C GLY A 821 37.70 8.87 5.46
N ILE A 822 37.70 9.84 6.39
CA ILE A 822 36.60 10.80 6.57
C ILE A 822 36.41 11.67 5.31
N ALA A 823 37.50 12.13 4.68
CA ALA A 823 37.41 12.92 3.46
C ALA A 823 36.80 12.12 2.28
N THR A 824 37.20 10.87 2.10
CA THR A 824 36.53 9.95 1.15
C THR A 824 35.06 9.71 1.54
N ALA A 825 34.75 9.52 2.84
CA ALA A 825 33.37 9.33 3.28
C ALA A 825 32.48 10.56 2.99
N HIS A 826 33.03 11.78 3.01
CA HIS A 826 32.32 12.98 2.59
C HIS A 826 32.11 13.05 1.07
N SER A 827 33.12 12.74 0.24
CA SER A 827 32.95 12.78 -1.23
C SER A 827 31.97 11.72 -1.77
N GLN A 828 31.81 10.61 -1.07
CA GLN A 828 30.85 9.53 -1.38
C GLN A 828 29.49 9.68 -0.67
N THR A 829 29.34 10.70 0.19
CA THR A 829 28.20 10.91 1.11
C THR A 829 27.89 9.67 1.98
N ALA A 830 28.92 8.89 2.34
CA ALA A 830 28.79 7.68 3.16
C ALA A 830 28.59 8.03 4.65
N ALA A 831 27.38 8.46 5.02
CA ALA A 831 27.05 9.01 6.35
C ALA A 831 27.52 8.13 7.53
N PHE A 832 27.29 6.82 7.47
CA PHE A 832 27.76 5.88 8.49
C PHE A 832 29.28 5.96 8.73
N TRP A 833 30.07 6.07 7.66
CA TRP A 833 31.52 6.20 7.74
C TRP A 833 31.98 7.60 8.14
N GLN A 834 31.25 8.66 7.80
CA GLN A 834 31.52 10.00 8.33
C GLN A 834 31.39 10.01 9.87
N ILE A 835 30.29 9.45 10.38
CA ILE A 835 29.97 9.38 11.81
C ILE A 835 30.95 8.45 12.55
N THR A 836 31.21 7.25 12.02
CA THR A 836 32.16 6.28 12.60
C THR A 836 33.59 6.80 12.57
N GLY A 837 33.99 7.47 11.48
CA GLY A 837 35.29 8.13 11.34
C GLY A 837 35.48 9.26 12.36
N ALA A 838 34.46 10.10 12.57
CA ALA A 838 34.49 11.14 13.59
C ALA A 838 34.63 10.58 15.02
N ALA A 839 33.99 9.44 15.33
CA ALA A 839 34.15 8.77 16.62
C ALA A 839 35.59 8.26 16.81
N TRP A 840 36.16 7.60 15.80
CA TRP A 840 37.56 7.15 15.85
C TRP A 840 38.55 8.31 15.91
N LEU A 841 38.31 9.41 15.20
CA LEU A 841 39.15 10.60 15.26
C LEU A 841 39.16 11.20 16.68
N ASN A 842 38.02 11.28 17.36
CA ASN A 842 37.94 11.71 18.78
C ASN A 842 38.68 10.76 19.75
N VAL A 843 38.74 9.46 19.44
CA VAL A 843 39.52 8.48 20.22
C VAL A 843 41.03 8.60 19.97
N MET A 844 41.41 8.88 18.72
CA MET A 844 42.81 8.91 18.28
C MET A 844 43.51 10.23 18.57
N ASP A 845 42.80 11.35 18.45
CA ASP A 845 43.31 12.72 18.54
C ASP A 845 42.68 13.45 19.74
N PRO A 846 43.37 13.53 20.90
CA PRO A 846 42.86 14.22 22.08
C PRO A 846 42.43 15.68 21.83
N ALA A 847 43.07 16.38 20.89
CA ALA A 847 42.82 17.78 20.60
C ALA A 847 41.39 18.06 20.11
N GLN A 848 40.73 17.06 19.53
CA GLN A 848 39.32 17.12 19.12
C GLN A 848 38.36 17.38 20.29
N SER A 849 38.81 17.06 21.52
CA SER A 849 38.02 17.15 22.75
C SER A 849 38.64 18.10 23.78
N GLU A 850 39.59 18.95 23.41
CA GLU A 850 40.26 19.89 24.33
C GLU A 850 39.43 21.14 24.67
N THR A 851 38.37 21.43 23.91
CA THR A 851 37.43 22.53 24.19
C THR A 851 36.06 22.00 24.57
N ASP A 852 35.24 22.79 25.26
CA ASP A 852 33.83 22.46 25.54
C ASP A 852 33.02 22.20 24.25
N GLU A 853 33.32 22.93 23.17
CA GLU A 853 32.71 22.74 21.86
C GLU A 853 33.09 21.39 21.24
N GLY A 854 34.37 21.03 21.28
CA GLY A 854 34.85 19.71 20.82
C GLY A 854 34.30 18.56 21.64
N LEU A 855 34.19 18.75 22.97
CA LEU A 855 33.56 17.80 23.88
C LEU A 855 32.06 17.60 23.56
N ALA A 856 31.33 18.68 23.27
CA ALA A 856 29.93 18.61 22.80
C ALA A 856 29.81 17.98 21.40
N GLY A 857 30.81 18.18 20.53
CA GLY A 857 30.93 17.47 19.26
C GLY A 857 31.06 15.96 19.44
N PHE A 858 31.89 15.49 20.38
CA PHE A 858 32.04 14.06 20.65
C PHE A 858 30.76 13.44 21.26
N ASP A 859 30.09 14.15 22.17
CA ASP A 859 28.76 13.75 22.69
C ASP A 859 27.72 13.63 21.57
N THR A 860 27.73 14.58 20.62
CA THR A 860 26.85 14.55 19.44
C THR A 860 27.13 13.31 18.58
N VAL A 861 28.40 12.99 18.29
CA VAL A 861 28.78 11.78 17.55
C VAL A 861 28.31 10.50 18.25
N ILE A 862 28.40 10.43 19.58
CA ILE A 862 27.90 9.30 20.39
C ILE A 862 26.37 9.19 20.29
N LYS A 863 25.65 10.31 20.43
CA LYS A 863 24.19 10.35 20.29
C LYS A 863 23.71 9.97 18.89
N THR A 864 24.46 10.30 17.84
CA THR A 864 24.13 9.87 16.47
C THR A 864 24.32 8.36 16.29
N HIS A 865 25.35 7.74 16.90
CA HIS A 865 25.47 6.27 16.92
C HIS A 865 24.31 5.61 17.67
N GLU A 866 23.87 6.19 18.80
CA GLU A 866 22.67 5.74 19.52
C GLU A 866 21.41 5.82 18.64
N ALA A 867 21.19 6.96 17.96
CA ALA A 867 20.01 7.20 17.12
C ALA A 867 19.94 6.30 15.88
N VAL A 868 21.09 5.96 15.27
CA VAL A 868 21.17 5.08 14.09
C VAL A 868 21.21 3.59 14.49
N GLY A 869 21.31 3.26 15.78
CA GLY A 869 21.35 1.89 16.28
C GLY A 869 22.71 1.19 16.10
N ALA A 870 23.78 1.93 15.83
CA ALA A 870 25.13 1.40 15.57
C ALA A 870 25.88 1.11 16.89
N LEU A 871 25.43 0.11 17.64
CA LEU A 871 25.84 -0.13 19.03
C LEU A 871 27.20 -0.83 19.17
N VAL A 872 27.71 -1.51 18.14
CA VAL A 872 28.94 -2.34 18.20
C VAL A 872 30.18 -1.62 18.76
N GLY A 873 30.38 -0.35 18.42
CA GLY A 873 31.53 0.47 18.87
C GLY A 873 31.20 1.41 20.04
N LEU A 874 29.91 1.61 20.32
CA LEU A 874 29.41 2.64 21.22
C LEU A 874 29.96 2.56 22.66
N PRO A 875 30.06 1.37 23.31
CA PRO A 875 30.66 1.25 24.64
C PRO A 875 32.11 1.77 24.68
N TYR A 876 32.87 1.52 23.63
CA TYR A 876 34.27 1.91 23.54
C TYR A 876 34.43 3.42 23.32
N PHE A 877 33.62 4.01 22.43
CA PHE A 877 33.59 5.46 22.23
C PHE A 877 33.17 6.20 23.51
N ARG A 878 32.13 5.70 24.20
CA ARG A 878 31.67 6.26 25.49
C ARG A 878 32.74 6.17 26.57
N ALA A 879 33.49 5.07 26.66
CA ALA A 879 34.61 4.94 27.61
C ALA A 879 35.75 5.95 27.35
N HIS A 880 35.97 6.39 26.11
CA HIS A 880 36.92 7.46 25.79
C HIS A 880 36.35 8.86 26.01
N TYR A 881 35.07 9.07 25.71
CA TYR A 881 34.37 10.32 26.05
C TYR A 881 34.36 10.57 27.56
N ALA A 882 34.24 9.53 28.38
CA ALA A 882 34.44 9.62 29.83
C ALA A 882 35.86 10.08 30.23
N VAL A 883 36.90 9.69 29.48
CA VAL A 883 38.28 10.18 29.69
C VAL A 883 38.41 11.64 29.27
N ALA A 884 37.73 12.08 28.20
CA ALA A 884 37.67 13.49 27.80
C ALA A 884 36.97 14.34 28.86
N LEU A 885 35.77 13.95 29.32
CA LEU A 885 35.05 14.60 30.42
C LEU A 885 35.92 14.75 31.68
N ALA A 886 36.68 13.72 32.04
CA ALA A 886 37.60 13.76 33.19
C ALA A 886 38.81 14.70 33.01
N ARG A 887 39.16 15.11 31.77
CA ARG A 887 40.17 16.16 31.53
C ARG A 887 39.60 17.57 31.69
N HIS A 888 38.28 17.73 31.57
CA HIS A 888 37.54 18.97 31.80
C HIS A 888 36.99 19.08 33.24
N ASP A 889 37.52 18.30 34.17
CA ASP A 889 37.05 18.20 35.56
C ASP A 889 35.56 17.79 35.74
N ARG A 890 34.89 17.31 34.69
CA ARG A 890 33.47 16.87 34.68
C ARG A 890 33.32 15.43 35.20
N PHE A 891 33.76 15.20 36.43
CA PHE A 891 33.97 13.85 36.98
C PHE A 891 32.71 13.01 37.18
N GLU A 892 31.57 13.63 37.54
CA GLU A 892 30.30 12.90 37.69
C GLU A 892 29.83 12.36 36.34
N GLU A 893 29.83 13.21 35.31
CA GLU A 893 29.46 12.81 33.95
C GLU A 893 30.44 11.78 33.37
N ALA A 894 31.73 11.92 33.66
CA ALA A 894 32.74 10.91 33.33
C ALA A 894 32.44 9.56 34.01
N TYR A 895 32.03 9.57 35.28
CA TYR A 895 31.63 8.36 35.99
C TYR A 895 30.39 7.72 35.35
N GLN A 896 29.29 8.47 35.17
CA GLN A 896 28.06 7.97 34.55
C GLN A 896 28.31 7.41 33.14
N SER A 897 29.08 8.13 32.32
CA SER A 897 29.47 7.73 30.97
C SER A 897 30.29 6.43 30.98
N SER A 898 31.32 6.32 31.85
CA SER A 898 32.14 5.10 31.96
C SER A 898 31.41 3.91 32.58
N TYR A 899 30.46 4.14 33.50
CA TYR A 899 29.61 3.09 34.06
C TYR A 899 28.65 2.53 33.01
N ARG A 900 27.96 3.42 32.28
CA ARG A 900 27.08 3.04 31.16
C ARG A 900 27.85 2.22 30.11
N ALA A 901 29.07 2.63 29.76
CA ALA A 901 29.93 1.91 28.81
C ALA A 901 30.23 0.46 29.26
N VAL A 902 30.55 0.24 30.53
CA VAL A 902 30.78 -1.13 31.05
C VAL A 902 29.49 -1.95 30.99
N ARG A 903 28.37 -1.38 31.43
CA ARG A 903 27.05 -2.07 31.42
C ARG A 903 26.58 -2.44 30.01
N GLU A 904 26.78 -1.57 29.03
CA GLU A 904 26.45 -1.83 27.62
C GLU A 904 27.34 -2.94 27.03
N CYS A 905 28.62 -3.00 27.39
CA CYS A 905 29.55 -4.04 26.96
C CYS A 905 29.32 -5.41 27.67
N GLU A 906 28.82 -5.39 28.92
CA GLU A 906 28.31 -6.59 29.59
C GLU A 906 27.01 -7.10 28.94
N ALA A 907 26.08 -6.20 28.62
CA ALA A 907 24.76 -6.54 28.09
C ALA A 907 24.78 -7.08 26.65
N SER A 908 25.61 -6.49 25.77
CA SER A 908 25.78 -6.99 24.39
C SER A 908 26.59 -8.28 24.32
N GLY A 909 27.41 -8.58 25.33
CA GLY A 909 28.37 -9.69 25.29
C GLY A 909 29.52 -9.51 24.29
N LEU A 910 29.63 -8.34 23.63
CA LEU A 910 30.71 -8.01 22.70
C LEU A 910 31.94 -7.54 23.52
N HIS A 911 32.85 -8.45 23.80
CA HIS A 911 33.93 -8.27 24.77
C HIS A 911 35.28 -7.78 24.21
N CYS A 912 35.42 -7.58 22.89
CA CYS A 912 36.69 -7.17 22.26
C CYS A 912 37.36 -5.95 22.92
N TRP A 913 36.57 -4.95 23.31
CA TRP A 913 37.05 -3.74 23.99
C TRP A 913 36.92 -3.79 25.52
N PHE A 914 36.31 -4.83 26.10
CA PHE A 914 35.94 -4.89 27.52
C PHE A 914 37.12 -4.64 28.49
N PRO A 915 38.33 -5.22 28.31
CA PRO A 915 39.47 -4.92 29.18
C PRO A 915 39.91 -3.46 29.11
N LYS A 916 39.77 -2.83 27.94
CA LYS A 916 40.14 -1.43 27.70
C LYS A 916 39.10 -0.47 28.27
N CYS A 917 37.80 -0.76 28.11
CA CYS A 917 36.71 -0.03 28.77
C CYS A 917 36.91 -0.04 30.30
N CYS A 918 37.14 -1.22 30.89
CA CYS A 918 37.47 -1.36 32.31
C CYS A 918 38.72 -0.54 32.72
N ALA A 919 39.76 -0.52 31.89
CA ALA A 919 40.97 0.27 32.17
C ALA A 919 40.74 1.78 32.09
N CYS A 920 39.87 2.26 31.18
CA CYS A 920 39.45 3.67 31.13
C CYS A 920 38.61 4.05 32.35
N THR A 921 37.65 3.21 32.77
CA THR A 921 36.87 3.40 34.00
C THR A 921 37.75 3.46 35.26
N GLN A 922 38.81 2.64 35.33
CA GLN A 922 39.79 2.72 36.42
C GLN A 922 40.63 4.00 36.41
N ARG A 923 40.75 4.70 35.28
CA ARG A 923 41.47 5.98 35.18
C ARG A 923 40.57 7.13 35.62
N SER A 924 39.32 7.20 35.18
CA SER A 924 38.35 8.21 35.64
C SER A 924 38.08 8.09 37.15
N ALA A 925 37.91 6.87 37.67
CA ALA A 925 37.67 6.62 39.10
C ALA A 925 38.85 6.96 40.03
N ARG A 926 40.06 7.19 39.50
CA ARG A 926 41.24 7.59 40.29
C ARG A 926 41.39 9.09 40.50
N CYS A 927 40.45 9.90 40.00
CA CYS A 927 40.44 11.32 40.29
C CYS A 927 40.20 11.59 41.79
N PRO A 928 40.95 12.51 42.44
CA PRO A 928 40.75 12.88 43.85
C PRO A 928 39.31 13.26 44.21
N ALA A 929 38.55 13.89 43.31
CA ALA A 929 37.16 14.27 43.55
C ALA A 929 36.20 13.06 43.64
N VAL A 930 36.41 12.04 42.80
CA VAL A 930 35.62 10.80 42.83
C VAL A 930 35.93 9.98 44.09
N LEU A 931 37.20 9.95 44.49
CA LEU A 931 37.62 9.39 45.79
C LEU A 931 37.03 10.16 46.99
N MET A 932 36.83 11.47 46.90
CA MET A 932 36.12 12.25 47.92
C MET A 932 34.62 11.91 48.00
N MET A 933 33.94 11.74 46.86
CA MET A 933 32.55 11.27 46.85
C MET A 933 32.43 9.86 47.44
N GLN A 934 33.30 8.92 47.04
CA GLN A 934 33.33 7.56 47.58
C GLN A 934 33.69 7.49 49.09
N THR A 935 34.47 8.44 49.61
CA THR A 935 34.80 8.51 51.06
C THR A 935 33.79 9.28 51.91
N SER A 936 32.81 9.94 51.28
CA SER A 936 31.65 10.51 51.99
C SER A 936 30.58 9.45 52.36
N MET A 937 30.71 8.22 51.85
CA MET A 937 30.00 7.04 52.33
C MET A 937 30.89 6.19 53.25
N SER A 938 30.30 5.61 54.28
CA SER A 938 31.05 4.98 55.39
C SER A 938 31.88 3.76 54.95
N PRO A 939 33.14 3.62 55.43
CA PRO A 939 34.07 2.60 54.94
C PRO A 939 33.78 1.22 55.54
N GLY A 940 33.63 0.19 54.69
CA GLY A 940 33.19 -1.11 55.19
C GLY A 940 33.36 -2.38 54.33
N GLN A 941 34.13 -2.38 53.22
CA GLN A 941 34.74 -3.58 52.59
C GLN A 941 35.32 -3.22 51.21
N LEU A 942 36.64 -3.09 51.09
CA LEU A 942 37.33 -3.06 49.79
C LEU A 942 38.83 -3.44 49.92
N THR A 943 39.09 -4.66 50.39
CA THR A 943 40.43 -5.26 50.30
C THR A 943 40.56 -6.06 48.99
N TRP A 944 41.32 -5.50 48.05
CA TRP A 944 41.80 -6.23 46.86
C TRP A 944 42.87 -7.26 47.26
N PRO A 945 42.89 -8.45 46.64
CA PRO A 945 44.11 -9.20 46.44
C PRO A 945 44.39 -9.48 44.95
N ARG A 946 45.65 -9.31 44.54
CA ARG A 946 46.16 -9.76 43.23
C ARG A 946 46.54 -11.25 43.29
N ASN A 947 46.19 -11.99 42.23
CA ASN A 947 46.77 -13.26 41.76
C ASN A 947 46.95 -14.43 42.75
N ARG A 948 46.08 -15.45 42.65
CA ARG A 948 46.36 -16.83 42.17
C ARG A 948 45.16 -17.76 42.41
N ALA A 949 44.99 -18.75 41.54
CA ALA A 949 43.95 -19.79 41.61
C ALA A 949 44.35 -20.96 42.56
N PRO A 950 43.54 -22.02 42.71
CA PRO A 950 42.09 -22.09 42.98
C PRO A 950 41.80 -22.89 44.28
N CYS A 951 40.60 -22.76 44.89
CA CYS A 951 40.11 -23.79 45.84
C CYS A 951 38.58 -23.75 46.07
N TYR A 952 37.98 -24.94 46.16
CA TYR A 952 36.63 -25.19 46.68
C TYR A 952 36.55 -24.88 48.19
N GLY A 953 35.39 -24.45 48.72
CA GLY A 953 35.21 -24.31 50.18
C GLY A 953 33.86 -23.77 50.63
N ALA A 954 33.05 -24.64 51.26
CA ALA A 954 31.66 -24.45 51.68
C ALA A 954 31.38 -23.44 52.84
N CYS A 955 30.07 -23.24 53.09
CA CYS A 955 29.41 -22.57 54.23
C CYS A 955 29.48 -21.02 54.29
N GLY A 956 28.42 -20.29 54.66
CA GLY A 956 27.02 -20.68 54.91
C GLY A 956 26.39 -19.97 56.13
N ARG A 957 25.11 -19.55 56.02
CA ARG A 957 24.25 -18.98 57.09
C ARG A 957 24.67 -17.56 57.59
N CYS A 958 23.81 -16.67 58.11
CA CYS A 958 22.34 -16.59 58.25
C CYS A 958 21.91 -15.17 58.69
N TRP A 959 20.63 -14.81 58.45
CA TRP A 959 19.78 -13.89 59.28
C TRP A 959 20.05 -12.36 59.25
N ILE A 960 19.12 -11.45 59.62
CA ILE A 960 17.64 -11.30 59.40
C ILE A 960 17.23 -9.88 59.90
N SER A 961 16.44 -9.11 59.13
CA SER A 961 15.72 -7.86 59.53
C SER A 961 16.59 -6.66 60.02
N THR A 962 16.11 -5.40 60.20
CA THR A 962 14.74 -4.85 60.30
C THR A 962 14.60 -3.42 59.70
N ARG A 963 13.35 -2.94 59.61
CA ARG A 963 12.72 -1.77 58.95
C ARG A 963 13.06 -0.31 59.40
N LEU A 964 12.80 0.66 58.48
CA LEU A 964 12.21 2.05 58.65
C LEU A 964 13.00 3.12 59.48
N ALA A 965 13.13 4.42 59.16
CA ALA A 965 12.29 5.39 58.44
C ALA A 965 12.93 6.80 58.18
N LEU A 966 12.48 7.49 57.11
CA LEU A 966 12.07 8.93 57.01
C LEU A 966 13.05 10.17 56.94
N ILE A 967 12.65 11.12 56.04
CA ILE A 967 12.77 12.63 56.02
C ILE A 967 13.81 13.35 55.09
N THR A 968 13.27 13.82 53.93
CA THR A 968 13.45 15.08 53.12
C THR A 968 14.78 15.86 52.95
N PRO A 969 15.01 16.45 51.75
CA PRO A 969 15.81 17.67 51.53
C PRO A 969 14.95 18.96 51.27
N PRO A 970 15.52 20.19 51.40
CA PRO A 970 14.77 21.46 51.31
C PRO A 970 15.24 22.33 50.07
N PRO A 971 15.05 23.67 49.96
CA PRO A 971 14.23 24.23 48.86
C PRO A 971 14.94 25.26 47.96
N CYS A 972 14.29 25.64 46.85
CA CYS A 972 14.76 26.70 45.94
C CYS A 972 13.95 28.02 46.12
N VAL A 973 14.61 29.18 45.95
CA VAL A 973 14.08 30.51 46.32
C VAL A 973 13.56 31.30 45.11
N THR A 974 12.42 31.97 45.28
CA THR A 974 11.73 32.80 44.29
C THR A 974 12.31 34.21 44.13
N SER A 975 12.21 34.79 42.93
CA SER A 975 12.07 36.25 42.77
C SER A 975 10.99 36.59 41.73
N VAL A 976 10.23 37.66 41.97
CA VAL A 976 8.98 38.01 41.27
C VAL A 976 9.13 39.35 40.56
N THR A 977 8.69 39.44 39.29
CA THR A 977 8.34 40.75 38.70
C THR A 977 7.15 40.66 37.73
N ARG A 978 6.34 41.73 37.75
CA ARG A 978 4.93 41.83 37.33
C ARG A 978 4.67 41.76 35.82
N CYS A 979 3.47 41.27 35.48
CA CYS A 979 2.75 41.48 34.22
C CYS A 979 1.71 42.62 34.35
N PRO A 980 1.31 43.31 33.26
CA PRO A 980 -0.07 43.77 33.14
C PRO A 980 -0.74 43.61 31.74
N ASN A 981 -2.07 43.41 31.79
CA ASN A 981 -3.11 43.39 30.72
C ASN A 981 -3.46 42.00 30.14
N ARG A 982 -4.53 41.30 30.58
CA ARG A 982 -5.99 41.58 30.59
C ARG A 982 -6.68 41.50 29.21
N HIS A 983 -7.40 40.41 28.96
CA HIS A 983 -8.88 40.38 28.86
C HIS A 983 -9.47 38.94 28.94
N HIS A 984 -10.31 38.69 29.95
CA HIS A 984 -11.53 37.84 30.05
C HIS A 984 -11.73 36.49 29.28
N PRO A 985 -12.58 35.55 29.77
CA PRO A 985 -12.65 35.00 31.14
C PRO A 985 -13.02 33.48 31.25
N GLY A 986 -12.46 32.77 32.25
CA GLY A 986 -12.96 31.47 32.76
C GLY A 986 -12.48 30.23 31.99
N THR A 987 -12.23 29.06 32.60
CA THR A 987 -12.31 28.66 34.02
C THR A 987 -11.19 27.66 34.36
N CYS A 988 -10.19 28.07 35.14
CA CYS A 988 -9.20 27.13 35.70
C CYS A 988 -9.66 26.65 37.08
N ALA A 989 -9.94 25.36 37.21
CA ALA A 989 -10.16 24.73 38.51
C ALA A 989 -8.83 24.57 39.26
N SER A 990 -8.84 24.85 40.57
CA SER A 990 -7.70 24.70 41.47
C SER A 990 -7.39 23.22 41.77
N PRO A 991 -6.11 22.82 41.92
CA PRO A 991 -5.76 21.48 42.41
C PRO A 991 -6.16 21.34 43.89
N SER A 992 -6.93 20.29 44.19
CA SER A 992 -7.48 20.03 45.52
C SER A 992 -6.54 19.18 46.41
N HIS A 993 -6.42 19.62 47.66
CA HIS A 993 -5.97 18.90 48.87
C HIS A 993 -5.02 17.67 48.78
N PRO A 994 -3.83 17.72 49.41
CA PRO A 994 -3.05 16.52 49.70
C PRO A 994 -3.72 15.71 50.83
N GLY A 995 -4.45 14.66 50.47
CA GLY A 995 -5.14 13.80 51.45
C GLY A 995 -5.90 12.59 50.90
N CYS A 996 -5.91 12.35 49.58
CA CYS A 996 -6.63 11.23 48.96
C CYS A 996 -5.84 10.66 47.76
N GLY A 997 -4.67 10.08 48.02
CA GLY A 997 -3.99 9.26 47.01
C GLY A 997 -4.82 8.02 46.66
N MET A 998 -4.85 7.62 45.38
CA MET A 998 -5.56 6.42 44.96
C MET A 998 -4.78 5.19 45.44
N THR A 999 -5.37 4.38 46.31
CA THR A 999 -4.78 3.09 46.74
C THR A 999 -5.06 2.00 45.70
N PRO A 1000 -4.21 0.95 45.57
CA PRO A 1000 -4.47 -0.21 44.71
C PRO A 1000 -5.86 -0.83 44.93
N GLU A 1001 -6.22 -1.12 46.19
CA GLU A 1001 -7.55 -1.61 46.60
C GLU A 1001 -8.69 -0.75 46.02
N LYS A 1002 -8.61 0.58 46.20
CA LYS A 1002 -9.61 1.53 45.70
C LYS A 1002 -9.64 1.59 44.17
N LEU A 1003 -8.51 1.53 43.47
CA LEU A 1003 -8.48 1.50 42.00
C LEU A 1003 -9.14 0.21 41.46
N LEU A 1004 -8.84 -0.94 42.05
CA LEU A 1004 -9.45 -2.22 41.68
C LEU A 1004 -10.94 -2.28 42.04
N SER A 1005 -11.38 -1.58 43.09
CA SER A 1005 -12.81 -1.53 43.50
C SER A 1005 -13.76 -0.93 42.45
N TYR A 1006 -13.25 -0.22 41.45
CA TYR A 1006 -14.06 0.28 40.32
C TYR A 1006 -14.42 -0.80 39.30
N ASN A 1007 -13.85 -2.02 39.38
CA ASN A 1007 -14.09 -3.14 38.46
C ASN A 1007 -13.98 -2.75 36.97
N LEU A 1008 -12.92 -2.02 36.63
CA LEU A 1008 -12.64 -1.56 35.27
C LEU A 1008 -12.08 -2.72 34.42
N PRO A 1009 -12.61 -3.02 33.22
CA PRO A 1009 -12.18 -4.14 32.37
C PRO A 1009 -10.68 -4.21 32.08
N LEU A 1010 -9.97 -3.08 32.06
CA LEU A 1010 -8.52 -3.05 31.91
C LEU A 1010 -7.79 -3.78 33.06
N PHE A 1011 -8.35 -3.74 34.27
CA PHE A 1011 -7.77 -4.26 35.51
C PHE A 1011 -8.35 -5.62 35.94
N ASP A 1012 -9.26 -6.24 35.18
CA ASP A 1012 -9.83 -7.55 35.53
C ASP A 1012 -8.73 -8.60 35.79
N GLY A 1013 -8.70 -9.20 36.98
CA GLY A 1013 -7.66 -10.19 37.34
C GLY A 1013 -6.26 -9.61 37.64
N VAL A 1014 -6.08 -8.28 37.60
CA VAL A 1014 -4.94 -7.62 38.24
C VAL A 1014 -5.17 -7.62 39.75
N ARG A 1015 -4.16 -8.02 40.53
CA ARG A 1015 -4.21 -8.06 42.01
C ARG A 1015 -3.44 -6.87 42.58
N GLU A 1016 -3.68 -6.53 43.84
CA GLU A 1016 -2.95 -5.43 44.50
C GLU A 1016 -1.43 -5.61 44.47
N ALA A 1017 -0.94 -6.85 44.64
CA ALA A 1017 0.49 -7.18 44.55
C ALA A 1017 1.08 -7.00 43.13
N ASP A 1018 0.25 -6.98 42.08
CA ASP A 1018 0.69 -6.68 40.71
C ASP A 1018 0.81 -5.16 40.47
N LEU A 1019 0.40 -4.34 41.45
CA LEU A 1019 0.52 -2.87 41.47
C LEU A 1019 1.56 -2.37 42.48
N ASP A 1020 2.27 -3.28 43.16
CA ASP A 1020 3.28 -2.94 44.17
C ASP A 1020 4.44 -2.14 43.56
N GLY A 1021 4.73 -0.97 44.15
CA GLY A 1021 5.78 -0.05 43.69
C GLY A 1021 5.34 0.96 42.61
N ILE A 1022 4.15 0.81 42.03
CA ILE A 1022 3.62 1.76 41.02
C ILE A 1022 2.98 2.97 41.71
N THR A 1023 3.32 4.17 41.26
CA THR A 1023 2.78 5.41 41.85
C THR A 1023 1.44 5.78 41.21
N LEU A 1024 0.34 5.36 41.84
CA LEU A 1024 -1.02 5.55 41.33
C LEU A 1024 -1.49 7.03 41.38
N SER A 1025 -1.17 7.78 40.33
CA SER A 1025 -1.64 9.14 40.12
C SER A 1025 -2.98 9.15 39.36
N VAL A 1026 -4.07 8.92 40.09
CA VAL A 1026 -5.44 8.84 39.55
C VAL A 1026 -6.39 9.75 40.34
N SER A 1027 -7.25 10.50 39.64
CA SER A 1027 -8.25 11.41 40.21
C SER A 1027 -9.64 11.17 39.61
N GLU A 1028 -10.70 11.38 40.39
CA GLU A 1028 -12.10 11.28 39.90
C GLU A 1028 -12.68 12.66 39.64
N HIS A 1029 -13.31 12.84 38.48
CA HIS A 1029 -13.95 14.07 38.04
C HIS A 1029 -15.42 13.84 37.71
N LYS A 1030 -16.26 14.82 38.03
CA LYS A 1030 -17.65 14.90 37.57
C LYS A 1030 -17.75 15.91 36.45
N LEU A 1031 -18.40 15.51 35.37
CA LEU A 1031 -18.63 16.32 34.19
C LEU A 1031 -20.13 16.59 34.05
N THR A 1032 -20.51 17.83 33.75
CA THR A 1032 -21.89 18.17 33.37
C THR A 1032 -22.12 17.92 31.87
N PRO A 1033 -23.38 17.81 31.39
CA PRO A 1033 -23.66 17.69 29.96
C PRO A 1033 -22.97 18.78 29.13
N TRP A 1034 -22.42 18.36 27.99
CA TRP A 1034 -21.62 19.13 27.02
C TRP A 1034 -20.31 19.72 27.54
N GLN A 1035 -19.83 19.30 28.72
CA GLN A 1035 -18.50 19.68 29.20
C GLN A 1035 -17.41 18.90 28.43
N THR A 1036 -16.45 19.63 27.87
CA THR A 1036 -15.25 19.09 27.21
C THR A 1036 -14.35 18.36 28.21
N VAL A 1037 -13.82 17.21 27.80
CA VAL A 1037 -12.76 16.47 28.52
C VAL A 1037 -11.39 16.89 27.98
N PHE A 1038 -11.25 16.91 26.65
CA PHE A 1038 -10.15 17.50 25.88
C PHE A 1038 -10.65 17.80 24.46
N ASP A 1039 -10.04 18.76 23.78
CA ASP A 1039 -10.35 19.11 22.39
C ASP A 1039 -9.41 18.41 21.40
N GLN A 1040 -9.72 18.51 20.10
CA GLN A 1040 -8.85 18.06 19.03
C GLN A 1040 -7.59 18.93 18.98
N GLN A 1041 -6.43 18.31 18.77
CA GLN A 1041 -5.08 18.91 18.85
C GLN A 1041 -4.63 19.38 20.25
N ASP A 1042 -5.38 19.08 21.32
CA ASP A 1042 -4.90 19.37 22.69
C ASP A 1042 -3.58 18.64 22.99
N ALA A 1043 -2.63 19.34 23.60
CA ALA A 1043 -1.38 18.78 24.14
C ALA A 1043 -1.58 18.12 25.51
N SER A 1044 -2.69 17.40 25.70
CA SER A 1044 -2.96 16.58 26.88
C SER A 1044 -2.69 15.11 26.57
N TYR A 1045 -2.10 14.38 27.52
CA TYR A 1045 -1.63 13.00 27.29
C TYR A 1045 -2.12 12.00 28.35
N ASP A 1046 -3.04 12.41 29.22
CA ASP A 1046 -3.58 11.57 30.29
C ASP A 1046 -4.60 10.56 29.73
N LEU A 1047 -4.76 9.44 30.44
CA LEU A 1047 -5.74 8.40 30.15
C LEU A 1047 -7.01 8.64 30.98
N TYR A 1048 -8.17 8.40 30.38
CA TYR A 1048 -9.46 8.54 31.04
C TYR A 1048 -10.22 7.21 31.07
N PHE A 1049 -11.01 6.98 32.12
CA PHE A 1049 -11.95 5.86 32.24
C PHE A 1049 -13.35 6.40 32.52
N LEU A 1050 -14.36 5.90 31.80
CA LEU A 1050 -15.75 6.27 32.04
C LEU A 1050 -16.35 5.42 33.17
N LEU A 1051 -16.65 6.02 34.32
CA LEU A 1051 -17.29 5.31 35.45
C LEU A 1051 -18.81 5.24 35.33
N SER A 1052 -19.44 6.30 34.85
CA SER A 1052 -20.89 6.35 34.63
C SER A 1052 -21.29 7.50 33.72
N GLY A 1053 -22.39 7.36 32.98
CA GLY A 1053 -22.90 8.36 32.05
C GLY A 1053 -22.41 8.14 30.61
N ALA A 1054 -22.63 9.10 29.72
CA ALA A 1054 -22.27 8.99 28.31
C ALA A 1054 -21.20 10.01 27.88
N ILE A 1055 -20.16 9.54 27.21
CA ILE A 1055 -19.10 10.34 26.58
C ILE A 1055 -19.14 10.15 25.06
N LEU A 1056 -18.91 11.24 24.32
CA LEU A 1056 -18.92 11.30 22.86
C LEU A 1056 -17.54 11.75 22.33
N ALA A 1057 -16.98 11.00 21.39
CA ALA A 1057 -15.82 11.42 20.61
C ALA A 1057 -16.27 12.01 19.26
N VAL A 1058 -15.70 13.16 18.92
CA VAL A 1058 -16.07 13.98 17.74
C VAL A 1058 -14.79 14.35 16.99
N PHE A 1059 -14.85 14.28 15.67
CA PHE A 1059 -13.89 14.91 14.77
C PHE A 1059 -14.53 16.16 14.16
N TRP A 1060 -13.83 17.29 14.19
CA TRP A 1060 -14.25 18.51 13.51
C TRP A 1060 -13.54 18.61 12.17
N THR A 1061 -14.28 18.76 11.07
CA THR A 1061 -13.67 19.07 9.77
C THR A 1061 -13.17 20.51 9.74
N ALA A 1062 -12.28 20.84 8.81
CA ALA A 1062 -11.82 22.22 8.58
C ALA A 1062 -12.95 23.21 8.24
N GLU A 1063 -14.10 22.70 7.78
CA GLU A 1063 -15.32 23.45 7.48
C GLU A 1063 -16.23 23.63 8.72
N GLY A 1064 -15.84 23.11 9.89
CA GLY A 1064 -16.62 23.15 11.13
C GLY A 1064 -17.75 22.11 11.20
N LYS A 1065 -17.74 21.08 10.34
CA LYS A 1065 -18.75 20.02 10.37
C LYS A 1065 -18.44 19.00 11.47
N GLU A 1066 -19.43 18.71 12.32
CA GLU A 1066 -19.36 17.69 13.36
C GLU A 1066 -19.44 16.28 12.73
N ILE A 1067 -18.41 15.46 12.95
CA ILE A 1067 -18.43 14.02 12.64
C ILE A 1067 -18.33 13.24 13.95
N VAL A 1068 -19.43 12.61 14.36
CA VAL A 1068 -19.47 11.73 15.53
C VAL A 1068 -18.65 10.48 15.25
N PHE A 1069 -17.51 10.33 15.92
CA PHE A 1069 -16.54 9.27 15.64
C PHE A 1069 -16.80 8.01 16.46
N SER A 1070 -17.12 8.14 17.75
CA SER A 1070 -17.38 7.01 18.66
C SER A 1070 -18.16 7.43 19.92
N ARG A 1071 -18.82 6.46 20.54
CA ARG A 1071 -19.39 6.54 21.90
C ARG A 1071 -18.66 5.54 22.79
N PHE A 1072 -18.36 5.89 24.02
CA PHE A 1072 -17.70 4.99 24.97
C PHE A 1072 -18.73 4.37 25.93
N PRO A 1073 -18.73 3.04 26.14
CA PRO A 1073 -19.55 2.41 27.17
C PRO A 1073 -18.95 2.63 28.57
N GLU A 1074 -19.75 2.44 29.61
CA GLU A 1074 -19.26 2.46 31.00
C GLU A 1074 -18.19 1.37 31.21
N GLY A 1075 -17.14 1.70 31.96
CA GLY A 1075 -15.92 0.89 32.12
C GLY A 1075 -14.86 1.09 31.03
N ALA A 1076 -15.19 1.65 29.86
CA ALA A 1076 -14.20 1.86 28.80
C ALA A 1076 -13.17 2.94 29.15
N PHE A 1077 -11.96 2.78 28.63
CA PHE A 1077 -10.92 3.80 28.65
C PHE A 1077 -10.75 4.49 27.29
N PHE A 1078 -10.26 5.73 27.34
CA PHE A 1078 -10.03 6.57 26.16
C PHE A 1078 -8.92 7.60 26.40
N GLY A 1079 -8.27 8.03 25.32
CA GLY A 1079 -7.11 8.94 25.35
C GLY A 1079 -5.76 8.22 25.35
N GLU A 1080 -5.78 6.90 25.14
CA GLU A 1080 -4.65 5.99 25.13
C GLU A 1080 -3.62 6.26 24.02
N LEU A 1081 -4.05 6.77 22.86
CA LEU A 1081 -3.16 7.03 21.71
C LEU A 1081 -2.08 8.06 22.09
N ALA A 1082 -2.53 9.29 22.39
CA ALA A 1082 -1.69 10.38 22.89
C ALA A 1082 -0.90 10.01 24.17
N ALA A 1083 -1.44 9.12 25.00
CA ALA A 1083 -0.73 8.64 26.19
C ALA A 1083 0.45 7.71 25.86
N LEU A 1084 0.33 6.90 24.80
CA LEU A 1084 1.39 6.03 24.28
C LEU A 1084 2.39 6.86 23.45
N ASP A 1085 1.95 7.43 22.32
CA ASP A 1085 2.83 8.05 21.31
C ASP A 1085 3.35 9.45 21.72
N GLY A 1086 2.59 10.22 22.49
CA GLY A 1086 2.92 11.61 22.85
C GLY A 1086 2.56 12.64 21.77
N ILE A 1087 1.77 12.25 20.78
CA ILE A 1087 1.21 13.12 19.73
C ILE A 1087 -0.05 13.82 20.30
N PRO A 1088 -0.39 15.06 19.90
CA PRO A 1088 -1.61 15.74 20.33
C PRO A 1088 -2.90 14.96 20.04
N ARG A 1089 -3.99 15.28 20.75
CA ARG A 1089 -5.27 14.58 20.63
C ARG A 1089 -5.80 14.55 19.19
N SER A 1090 -6.13 13.36 18.69
CA SER A 1090 -6.71 13.17 17.35
C SER A 1090 -8.20 13.50 17.25
N LEU A 1091 -8.91 13.58 18.37
CA LEU A 1091 -10.36 13.79 18.47
C LEU A 1091 -10.69 14.69 19.66
N ALA A 1092 -11.77 15.46 19.55
CA ALA A 1092 -12.39 16.14 20.67
C ALA A 1092 -13.32 15.18 21.44
N VAL A 1093 -13.41 15.32 22.75
CA VAL A 1093 -14.22 14.43 23.61
C VAL A 1093 -15.04 15.23 24.62
N PHE A 1094 -16.34 14.96 24.67
CA PHE A 1094 -17.32 15.70 25.47
C PHE A 1094 -18.25 14.76 26.25
N ALA A 1095 -18.72 15.20 27.43
CA ALA A 1095 -19.80 14.52 28.12
C ALA A 1095 -21.15 14.80 27.44
N LYS A 1096 -21.96 13.77 27.17
CA LYS A 1096 -23.32 13.90 26.59
C LYS A 1096 -24.41 13.98 27.67
N THR A 1097 -24.12 13.45 28.86
CA THR A 1097 -24.96 13.53 30.07
C THR A 1097 -24.12 14.04 31.24
N ASP A 1098 -24.69 14.14 32.45
CA ASP A 1098 -23.85 14.07 33.65
C ASP A 1098 -23.02 12.78 33.57
N ALA A 1099 -21.71 12.90 33.79
CA ALA A 1099 -20.77 11.78 33.68
C ALA A 1099 -19.74 11.81 34.81
N ARG A 1100 -19.22 10.63 35.16
CA ARG A 1100 -18.10 10.45 36.10
C ARG A 1100 -16.95 9.81 35.34
N VAL A 1101 -15.78 10.41 35.43
CA VAL A 1101 -14.56 9.88 34.80
C VAL A 1101 -13.43 9.78 35.81
N LEU A 1102 -12.60 8.75 35.70
CA LEU A 1102 -11.27 8.75 36.31
C LEU A 1102 -10.27 9.28 35.30
N THR A 1103 -9.37 10.14 35.74
CA THR A 1103 -8.19 10.59 34.98
C THR A 1103 -6.94 10.01 35.63
N MET A 1104 -6.17 9.27 34.85
CA MET A 1104 -4.88 8.68 35.21
C MET A 1104 -3.80 9.41 34.42
N ASN A 1105 -2.76 9.90 35.10
CA ASN A 1105 -1.74 10.65 34.39
C ASN A 1105 -0.90 9.77 33.45
N ARG A 1106 -0.33 10.36 32.39
CA ARG A 1106 0.48 9.63 31.39
C ARG A 1106 1.57 8.75 32.04
N GLN A 1107 2.26 9.25 33.06
CA GLN A 1107 3.38 8.54 33.68
C GLN A 1107 2.93 7.28 34.45
N CYS A 1108 1.83 7.36 35.22
CA CYS A 1108 1.22 6.20 35.87
C CYS A 1108 0.74 5.16 34.83
N PHE A 1109 0.15 5.62 33.74
CA PHE A 1109 -0.29 4.75 32.65
C PHE A 1109 0.88 4.01 31.98
N LEU A 1110 1.97 4.72 31.64
CA LEU A 1110 3.15 4.11 31.03
C LEU A 1110 3.87 3.13 31.97
N GLN A 1111 3.91 3.41 33.28
CA GLN A 1111 4.38 2.44 34.27
C GLN A 1111 3.52 1.17 34.27
N LEU A 1112 2.19 1.30 34.32
CA LEU A 1112 1.29 0.14 34.23
C LEU A 1112 1.44 -0.65 32.92
N PHE A 1113 1.65 0.02 31.79
CA PHE A 1113 1.89 -0.61 30.50
C PHE A 1113 3.23 -1.36 30.43
N ASN A 1114 4.29 -0.82 31.05
CA ASN A 1114 5.61 -1.45 31.04
C ASN A 1114 5.72 -2.58 32.08
N ASP A 1115 5.22 -2.35 33.29
CA ASP A 1115 5.51 -3.18 34.46
C ASP A 1115 4.43 -4.25 34.73
N VAL A 1116 3.21 -4.09 34.19
CA VAL A 1116 2.10 -5.05 34.37
C VAL A 1116 1.72 -5.72 33.04
N PRO A 1117 2.23 -6.95 32.75
CA PRO A 1117 2.04 -7.61 31.46
C PRO A 1117 0.57 -7.81 31.05
N LEU A 1118 -0.33 -8.03 32.00
CA LEU A 1118 -1.77 -8.22 31.73
C LEU A 1118 -2.43 -6.93 31.21
N ILE A 1119 -2.03 -5.77 31.73
CA ILE A 1119 -2.50 -4.45 31.27
C ILE A 1119 -1.96 -4.18 29.87
N ARG A 1120 -0.67 -4.43 29.63
CA ARG A 1120 -0.05 -4.33 28.30
C ARG A 1120 -0.77 -5.17 27.26
N GLN A 1121 -0.99 -6.44 27.55
CA GLN A 1121 -1.65 -7.38 26.63
C GLN A 1121 -3.06 -6.91 26.27
N ARG A 1122 -3.83 -6.38 27.24
CA ARG A 1122 -5.17 -5.83 26.96
C ARG A 1122 -5.15 -4.60 26.08
N ILE A 1123 -4.24 -3.66 26.33
CA ILE A 1123 -4.12 -2.44 25.52
C ILE A 1123 -3.73 -2.80 24.09
N VAL A 1124 -2.74 -3.69 23.90
CA VAL A 1124 -2.35 -4.20 22.58
C VAL A 1124 -3.53 -4.90 21.89
N ASN A 1125 -4.22 -5.82 22.57
CA ASN A 1125 -5.39 -6.51 22.01
C ASN A 1125 -6.52 -5.55 21.63
N GLN A 1126 -6.76 -4.48 22.40
CA GLN A 1126 -7.77 -3.48 22.10
C GLN A 1126 -7.37 -2.59 20.91
N LEU A 1127 -6.09 -2.24 20.78
CA LEU A 1127 -5.57 -1.53 19.61
C LEU A 1127 -5.67 -2.41 18.35
N VAL A 1128 -5.27 -3.69 18.42
CA VAL A 1128 -5.43 -4.66 17.32
C VAL A 1128 -6.91 -4.84 16.94
N ALA A 1129 -7.81 -4.95 17.92
CA ALA A 1129 -9.26 -5.02 17.66
C ALA A 1129 -9.78 -3.75 16.97
N ARG A 1130 -9.35 -2.56 17.42
CA ARG A 1130 -9.71 -1.28 16.78
C ARG A 1130 -9.15 -1.19 15.36
N ILE A 1131 -7.91 -1.60 15.11
CA ILE A 1131 -7.31 -1.64 13.76
C ILE A 1131 -8.15 -2.55 12.86
N ARG A 1132 -8.48 -3.78 13.29
CA ARG A 1132 -9.36 -4.69 12.52
C ARG A 1132 -10.72 -4.06 12.22
N THR A 1133 -11.36 -3.43 13.21
CA THR A 1133 -12.63 -2.69 13.00
C THR A 1133 -12.48 -1.54 12.01
N LEU A 1134 -11.35 -0.83 11.99
CA LEU A 1134 -11.08 0.24 11.03
C LEU A 1134 -10.82 -0.32 9.61
N THR A 1135 -10.10 -1.44 9.48
CA THR A 1135 -9.90 -2.13 8.20
C THR A 1135 -11.22 -2.64 7.63
N GLU A 1136 -12.05 -3.28 8.45
CA GLU A 1136 -13.43 -3.66 8.07
C GLU A 1136 -14.21 -2.44 7.58
N ARG A 1137 -14.29 -1.36 8.38
CA ARG A 1137 -15.01 -0.14 7.99
C ARG A 1137 -14.46 0.49 6.70
N SER A 1138 -13.15 0.43 6.46
CA SER A 1138 -12.53 0.90 5.22
C SER A 1138 -12.98 0.06 4.01
N MET A 1139 -13.01 -1.26 4.14
CA MET A 1139 -13.58 -2.16 3.13
C MET A 1139 -15.09 -1.90 2.92
N GLU A 1140 -15.86 -1.67 3.99
CA GLU A 1140 -17.28 -1.35 3.88
C GLU A 1140 -17.53 -0.03 3.13
N MET A 1141 -16.71 1.00 3.36
CA MET A 1141 -16.84 2.28 2.66
C MET A 1141 -16.48 2.20 1.18
N THR A 1142 -15.51 1.34 0.81
CA THR A 1142 -15.01 1.19 -0.56
C THR A 1142 -15.79 0.18 -1.41
N THR A 1143 -16.34 -0.87 -0.79
CA THR A 1143 -17.01 -1.98 -1.51
C THR A 1143 -18.53 -1.99 -1.36
N MET A 1144 -19.09 -1.39 -0.31
CA MET A 1144 -20.53 -1.49 -0.03
C MET A 1144 -21.30 -0.19 -0.32
N SER A 1145 -22.48 -0.38 -0.93
CA SER A 1145 -23.45 0.70 -1.13
C SER A 1145 -23.96 1.30 0.19
N VAL A 1146 -24.58 2.48 0.13
CA VAL A 1146 -25.11 3.14 1.35
C VAL A 1146 -26.25 2.32 1.97
N GLU A 1147 -27.09 1.66 1.18
CA GLU A 1147 -28.16 0.80 1.71
C GLU A 1147 -27.59 -0.39 2.49
N GLN A 1148 -26.58 -1.04 1.91
CA GLN A 1148 -25.81 -2.11 2.51
C GLN A 1148 -25.14 -1.66 3.82
N ARG A 1149 -24.45 -0.51 3.85
CA ARG A 1149 -23.87 0.05 5.07
C ARG A 1149 -24.90 0.38 6.16
N VAL A 1150 -26.10 0.86 5.80
CA VAL A 1150 -27.20 1.07 6.76
C VAL A 1150 -27.68 -0.26 7.35
N ALA A 1151 -27.82 -1.30 6.53
CA ALA A 1151 -28.17 -2.64 6.99
C ALA A 1151 -27.12 -3.21 7.96
N THR A 1152 -25.83 -3.24 7.58
CA THR A 1152 -24.74 -3.70 8.43
C THR A 1152 -24.65 -2.92 9.75
N TYR A 1153 -24.84 -1.60 9.69
CA TYR A 1153 -24.90 -0.76 10.90
C TYR A 1153 -26.04 -1.17 11.84
N LEU A 1154 -27.24 -1.42 11.32
CA LEU A 1154 -28.38 -1.86 12.12
C LEU A 1154 -28.20 -3.28 12.67
N ILE A 1155 -27.56 -4.19 11.92
CA ILE A 1155 -27.20 -5.54 12.39
C ILE A 1155 -26.21 -5.44 13.55
N ARG A 1156 -25.11 -4.68 13.41
CA ARG A 1156 -24.14 -4.46 14.48
C ARG A 1156 -24.78 -3.82 15.72
N LEU A 1157 -25.57 -2.76 15.53
CA LEU A 1157 -26.27 -2.08 16.63
C LEU A 1157 -27.26 -3.01 17.35
N ALA A 1158 -27.99 -3.86 16.63
CA ALA A 1158 -28.87 -4.87 17.21
C ALA A 1158 -28.08 -5.94 17.97
N ALA A 1159 -26.95 -6.40 17.45
CA ALA A 1159 -26.08 -7.38 18.10
C ALA A 1159 -25.48 -6.84 19.40
N GLU A 1160 -24.95 -5.62 19.39
CA GLU A 1160 -24.41 -4.92 20.57
C GLU A 1160 -25.42 -4.82 21.72
N HIS A 1161 -26.71 -4.61 21.42
CA HIS A 1161 -27.77 -4.52 22.43
C HIS A 1161 -28.37 -5.90 22.81
N GLY A 1162 -27.91 -7.00 22.23
CA GLY A 1162 -28.51 -8.33 22.40
C GLY A 1162 -29.94 -8.41 21.86
N LYS A 1163 -30.23 -7.68 20.77
CA LYS A 1163 -31.54 -7.52 20.11
C LYS A 1163 -31.55 -7.95 18.64
N LEU A 1164 -30.51 -8.64 18.16
CA LEU A 1164 -30.49 -9.27 16.84
C LEU A 1164 -31.34 -10.56 16.86
N ASN A 1165 -32.62 -10.41 17.15
CA ASN A 1165 -33.61 -11.47 17.19
C ASN A 1165 -34.99 -10.92 16.82
N ARG A 1166 -35.90 -11.79 16.40
CA ARG A 1166 -37.23 -11.38 15.92
C ARG A 1166 -38.04 -10.74 17.05
N GLY A 1167 -38.47 -9.49 16.88
CA GLY A 1167 -39.11 -8.69 17.93
C GLY A 1167 -38.14 -8.00 18.89
N GLY A 1168 -36.83 -8.05 18.63
CA GLY A 1168 -35.81 -7.33 19.40
C GLY A 1168 -35.96 -5.83 19.22
N VAL A 1169 -35.98 -5.06 20.31
CA VAL A 1169 -36.18 -3.60 20.26
C VAL A 1169 -34.93 -2.87 20.73
N ILE A 1170 -34.40 -2.01 19.87
CA ILE A 1170 -33.34 -1.05 20.15
C ILE A 1170 -34.01 0.24 20.63
N GLU A 1171 -33.98 0.48 21.94
CA GLU A 1171 -34.39 1.75 22.56
C GLU A 1171 -33.24 2.78 22.47
N ASN A 1172 -33.57 4.08 22.46
CA ASN A 1172 -32.61 5.18 22.22
C ASN A 1172 -31.85 5.08 20.86
N ALA A 1173 -32.53 4.58 19.82
CA ALA A 1173 -31.97 4.39 18.49
C ALA A 1173 -31.37 5.71 17.92
N PRO A 1174 -30.19 5.66 17.28
CA PRO A 1174 -29.53 6.81 16.68
C PRO A 1174 -30.39 7.54 15.63
N THR A 1175 -30.22 8.85 15.54
CA THR A 1175 -30.87 9.66 14.50
C THR A 1175 -30.30 9.35 13.11
N HIS A 1176 -31.05 9.59 12.03
CA HIS A 1176 -30.56 9.37 10.66
C HIS A 1176 -29.29 10.20 10.34
N ALA A 1177 -29.08 11.32 11.04
CA ALA A 1177 -27.85 12.13 10.92
C ALA A 1177 -26.66 11.47 11.64
N GLU A 1178 -26.84 10.93 12.85
CA GLU A 1178 -25.79 10.19 13.57
C GLU A 1178 -25.40 8.91 12.81
N ILE A 1179 -26.37 8.18 12.24
CA ILE A 1179 -26.11 7.01 11.39
C ILE A 1179 -25.31 7.42 10.15
N ALA A 1180 -25.74 8.48 9.45
CA ALA A 1180 -25.08 9.00 8.25
C ALA A 1180 -23.63 9.41 8.52
N GLY A 1181 -23.38 10.11 9.63
CA GLY A 1181 -22.02 10.44 10.08
C GLY A 1181 -21.17 9.21 10.41
N THR A 1182 -21.77 8.17 11.02
CA THR A 1182 -21.03 6.96 11.41
C THR A 1182 -20.65 6.06 10.21
N ILE A 1183 -21.49 6.01 9.16
CA ILE A 1183 -21.26 5.13 7.99
C ILE A 1183 -20.65 5.85 6.78
N GLY A 1184 -20.33 7.14 6.88
CA GLY A 1184 -19.82 7.95 5.76
C GLY A 1184 -20.84 8.12 4.63
N ALA A 1185 -22.04 8.61 4.94
CA ALA A 1185 -23.13 8.82 3.97
C ALA A 1185 -23.90 10.13 4.22
N ASN A 1186 -24.82 10.47 3.31
CA ASN A 1186 -25.76 11.58 3.49
C ASN A 1186 -27.03 11.14 4.22
N ARG A 1187 -27.58 12.01 5.07
CA ARG A 1187 -28.77 11.77 5.91
C ARG A 1187 -29.98 11.33 5.10
N GLU A 1188 -30.16 11.90 3.91
CA GLU A 1188 -31.27 11.64 2.99
C GLU A 1188 -31.19 10.23 2.42
N MET A 1189 -29.97 9.74 2.14
CA MET A 1189 -29.74 8.36 1.72
C MET A 1189 -30.08 7.39 2.84
N VAL A 1190 -29.58 7.62 4.06
CA VAL A 1190 -29.94 6.80 5.24
C VAL A 1190 -31.44 6.78 5.48
N SER A 1191 -32.11 7.94 5.36
CA SER A 1191 -33.56 8.04 5.52
C SER A 1191 -34.33 7.25 4.46
N ARG A 1192 -33.83 7.18 3.21
CA ARG A 1192 -34.36 6.33 2.15
C ARG A 1192 -34.14 4.84 2.46
N SER A 1193 -32.94 4.44 2.87
CA SER A 1193 -32.60 3.06 3.23
C SER A 1193 -33.44 2.54 4.41
N ILE A 1194 -33.57 3.31 5.49
CA ILE A 1194 -34.43 2.94 6.64
C ILE A 1194 -35.89 2.85 6.22
N SER A 1195 -36.37 3.74 5.35
CA SER A 1195 -37.74 3.65 4.81
C SER A 1195 -37.94 2.40 3.93
N LYS A 1196 -36.91 1.95 3.22
CA LYS A 1196 -36.92 0.73 2.38
C LYS A 1196 -36.96 -0.54 3.25
N LEU A 1197 -36.08 -0.62 4.27
CA LEU A 1197 -36.08 -1.70 5.26
C LEU A 1197 -37.40 -1.77 6.06
N ALA A 1198 -37.99 -0.61 6.37
CA ALA A 1198 -39.29 -0.55 7.03
C ALA A 1198 -40.44 -1.04 6.13
N LYS A 1199 -40.45 -0.66 4.85
CA LYS A 1199 -41.43 -1.15 3.87
C LYS A 1199 -41.31 -2.66 3.60
N ARG A 1200 -40.08 -3.20 3.63
CA ARG A 1200 -39.81 -4.64 3.56
C ARG A 1200 -40.21 -5.41 4.83
N GLY A 1201 -40.57 -4.72 5.91
CA GLY A 1201 -40.94 -5.37 7.18
C GLY A 1201 -39.76 -5.93 7.97
N ALA A 1202 -38.51 -5.67 7.57
CA ALA A 1202 -37.31 -6.07 8.32
C ALA A 1202 -37.19 -5.29 9.64
N ILE A 1203 -37.65 -4.04 9.66
CA ILE A 1203 -37.69 -3.19 10.85
C ILE A 1203 -39.03 -2.43 10.98
N LYS A 1204 -39.39 -2.01 12.18
CA LYS A 1204 -40.35 -0.93 12.42
C LYS A 1204 -39.64 0.24 13.11
N PRO A 1205 -39.30 1.30 12.37
CA PRO A 1205 -38.72 2.51 12.96
C PRO A 1205 -39.81 3.36 13.62
N SER A 1206 -39.49 3.88 14.80
CA SER A 1206 -40.28 4.84 15.56
C SER A 1206 -39.34 5.86 16.23
N ARG A 1207 -39.88 6.89 16.89
CA ARG A 1207 -39.06 7.98 17.43
C ARG A 1207 -38.07 7.46 18.48
N GLN A 1208 -36.77 7.51 18.16
CA GLN A 1208 -35.67 6.99 18.98
C GLN A 1208 -35.80 5.50 19.34
N ARG A 1209 -36.49 4.70 18.51
CA ARG A 1209 -36.75 3.28 18.82
C ARG A 1209 -36.92 2.47 17.53
N ILE A 1210 -36.13 1.42 17.34
CA ILE A 1210 -36.19 0.53 16.16
C ILE A 1210 -36.48 -0.90 16.64
N GLU A 1211 -37.60 -1.47 16.19
CA GLU A 1211 -37.94 -2.88 16.40
C GLU A 1211 -37.45 -3.70 15.20
N ILE A 1212 -36.61 -4.70 15.45
CA ILE A 1212 -36.14 -5.68 14.45
C ILE A 1212 -37.23 -6.72 14.26
N CYS A 1213 -37.92 -6.65 13.12
CA CYS A 1213 -39.04 -7.52 12.79
C CYS A 1213 -38.62 -8.74 11.97
N ASP A 1214 -37.49 -8.66 11.28
CA ASP A 1214 -36.81 -9.77 10.61
C ASP A 1214 -35.28 -9.55 10.64
N PRO A 1215 -34.52 -10.29 11.45
CA PRO A 1215 -33.06 -10.18 11.49
C PRO A 1215 -32.36 -10.69 10.22
N GLU A 1216 -32.93 -11.67 9.52
CA GLU A 1216 -32.35 -12.25 8.29
C GLU A 1216 -32.63 -11.31 7.11
N GLY A 1217 -33.83 -10.72 7.06
CA GLY A 1217 -34.20 -9.68 6.10
C GLY A 1217 -33.46 -8.33 6.27
N LEU A 1218 -32.56 -8.19 7.25
CA LEU A 1218 -31.55 -7.11 7.28
C LEU A 1218 -30.36 -7.40 6.36
N SER A 1219 -30.08 -8.67 6.06
CA SER A 1219 -28.93 -9.14 5.27
C SER A 1219 -29.25 -9.50 3.81
N ASP A 1220 -30.52 -9.57 3.42
CA ASP A 1220 -30.90 -9.92 2.04
C ASP A 1220 -30.55 -8.77 1.06
N GLY A 1221 -29.46 -8.99 0.31
CA GLY A 1221 -28.81 -8.01 -0.56
C GLY A 1221 -27.28 -7.94 -0.48
N PHE A 1222 -26.61 -8.89 0.20
CA PHE A 1222 -25.14 -8.99 0.30
C PHE A 1222 -24.50 -10.13 -0.52
N SER A 1223 -25.26 -10.78 -1.41
CA SER A 1223 -24.86 -11.96 -2.21
C SER A 1223 -24.17 -11.60 -3.52
#